data_AF-A0AAD7TTP3-F1
#
_entry.id   AF-A0AAD7TTP3-F1
#
_cell.length_a   1.000
_cell.length_b   1.000
_cell.length_c   1.000
_cell.angle_alpha   90.00
_cell.angle_beta   90.00
_cell.angle_gamma   90.00
#
_symmetry.space_group_name_H-M   'P 1'
#
loop_
_entity.id
_entity.type
_entity.pdbx_description
1 polymer ?
#
loop_
_entity_poly.entity_id
_entity_poly.type
_entity_poly.pdbx_seq_one_letter_code
_entity_poly.pdbx_strand_id
1 'polypeptide(L)'
;MHAQQRNANAENIPPQPEQAPAHGRIATPEPLTPLRYLHNANQRLADERQQNEVRSRDLRNTLLREKRLRDTQARLKTKLKDAEAQHRVGNATVKAELKAAREELAEVQVKLIEADEERARVEAEAKREAAEAEREALEAARRARSAEGRVEMAEMGLARAEAWAHVAEARAAEVEAAMGVVCAQAADANEQAQMAKLQAQASEARTQLVAAQYSEALRGLAVDMQNSRQAAVTAVQDEANDAMKLAEFHAAAAIHEAHSRAEAAEARSRAAEDAASDAWTNAAATVEAMRIQFAARIEELEMQAHSTVSSIVYLAQLAVSDQEARIEAALEVERQDHTTELEEAHETIEQERQKARAAEARADTMEVEVEQRLFEAMNEAEGYLELARQMLESQASQTDELTDLRVQLEDTLSTSSALRDRVDTLSKKNKALKHQVLRAQDSAAAAQSVNTPSETGGSVLKLKHKGIIPDSTRNLIRDLISFGLKVHQVREVIEAVADVAGAVVDGNISERSVRRITLEGMIASELQVAVESKSAEGITISSDGTTHKNVNYDSRHLHLNTGDSHIRRTLGIQSSHNHTSQSQLTGWKSRVQSVLDTYNASPLGCDEPLDTKTFLQKVYGMLTDHAEDQKCLKRLFSEWKRQVDREVRGERAMAELAPLDLLPILAEEVSAAMDNAGGTEAWSMLTNEELDEANMAIRQSVITRLGEASYAALPEADKQLASLFVHAGCCMHKELNAVKGG
;
A
#
# COMPACT_ATOMS: atom_id res chain seq x y z
N MET A 1 -2.78 69.82 -23.09
CA MET A 1 -3.48 70.45 -21.94
C MET A 1 -2.62 70.28 -20.70
N HIS A 2 -2.14 71.40 -20.15
CA HIS A 2 -1.34 71.61 -18.91
C HIS A 2 -0.05 70.78 -18.73
N ALA A 3 1.20 71.26 -18.88
CA ALA A 3 1.93 72.50 -18.55
C ALA A 3 2.41 72.66 -17.09
N GLN A 4 3.75 72.57 -16.93
CA GLN A 4 4.67 73.40 -16.11
C GLN A 4 4.59 73.44 -14.57
N GLN A 5 5.69 73.01 -13.92
CA GLN A 5 6.47 73.62 -12.82
C GLN A 5 7.32 72.48 -12.19
N ARG A 6 8.65 72.53 -12.06
CA ARG A 6 9.46 73.49 -11.32
C ARG A 6 10.93 73.44 -11.78
N ASN A 7 11.49 74.62 -12.00
CA ASN A 7 12.93 74.88 -12.07
C ASN A 7 13.11 76.31 -11.52
N ALA A 8 13.84 76.48 -10.40
CA ALA A 8 14.50 77.72 -9.93
C ALA A 8 14.85 77.63 -8.43
N ASN A 9 16.13 77.53 -8.09
CA ASN A 9 16.87 78.63 -7.44
C ASN A 9 18.31 78.21 -7.14
N ALA A 10 19.23 78.95 -7.75
CA ALA A 10 20.65 78.98 -7.49
C ALA A 10 20.99 80.19 -6.58
N GLU A 11 22.25 80.23 -6.14
CA GLU A 11 23.01 81.39 -5.66
C GLU A 11 22.72 81.93 -4.25
N ASN A 12 23.63 81.64 -3.31
CA ASN A 12 24.42 82.69 -2.62
C ASN A 12 25.47 82.08 -1.68
N ILE A 13 26.73 82.22 -2.07
CA ILE A 13 27.92 82.04 -1.22
C ILE A 13 28.46 83.44 -0.94
N PRO A 14 28.64 83.88 0.32
CA PRO A 14 29.46 85.04 0.62
C PRO A 14 30.89 84.65 1.07
N PRO A 15 31.88 85.53 0.83
CA PRO A 15 33.29 85.16 0.76
C PRO A 15 34.05 85.36 2.09
N GLN A 16 35.23 84.73 2.15
CA GLN A 16 36.30 85.06 3.10
C GLN A 16 36.78 86.51 2.95
N PRO A 17 37.36 87.08 4.01
CA PRO A 17 38.43 88.05 3.87
C PRO A 17 39.73 87.60 4.57
N GLU A 18 40.80 87.52 3.79
CA GLU A 18 42.15 87.83 4.24
C GLU A 18 42.26 89.32 4.56
N GLN A 19 43.00 89.67 5.64
CA GLN A 19 44.00 90.74 5.68
C GLN A 19 44.63 90.87 7.08
N ALA A 20 45.97 90.79 7.15
CA ALA A 20 46.81 91.37 8.20
C ALA A 20 46.75 92.93 8.15
N PRO A 21 47.41 93.76 9.01
CA PRO A 21 48.46 93.51 10.02
C PRO A 21 48.35 94.35 11.32
N ALA A 22 49.39 94.31 12.19
CA ALA A 22 50.05 95.45 12.88
C ALA A 22 50.29 95.31 14.40
N HIS A 23 51.53 95.61 14.79
CA HIS A 23 52.04 95.85 16.13
C HIS A 23 51.26 96.94 16.90
N GLY A 24 51.01 96.75 18.20
CA GLY A 24 50.44 97.81 19.05
C GLY A 24 50.44 97.52 20.55
N ARG A 25 51.49 98.02 21.24
CA ARG A 25 51.57 98.53 22.63
C ARG A 25 50.82 97.81 23.78
N ILE A 26 51.64 97.32 24.72
CA ILE A 26 51.32 97.05 26.13
C ILE A 26 50.81 98.35 26.78
N ALA A 27 49.55 98.35 27.23
CA ALA A 27 49.00 99.39 28.11
C ALA A 27 48.90 98.84 29.53
N THR A 28 49.59 99.51 30.46
CA THR A 28 49.53 99.29 31.90
C THR A 28 48.14 99.56 32.46
N PRO A 29 47.62 98.75 33.40
CA PRO A 29 46.31 98.98 34.00
C PRO A 29 46.33 100.19 34.94
N GLU A 30 45.40 101.13 34.71
CA GLU A 30 45.13 102.23 35.63
C GLU A 30 44.52 101.72 36.95
N PRO A 31 44.91 102.27 38.11
CA PRO A 31 44.34 101.91 39.39
C PRO A 31 42.88 102.39 39.48
N LEU A 32 41.95 101.43 39.54
CA LEU A 32 40.53 101.68 39.75
C LEU A 32 40.29 102.28 41.14
N THR A 33 39.60 103.43 41.18
CA THR A 33 39.18 104.10 42.41
C THR A 33 38.14 103.27 43.18
N PRO A 34 38.13 103.31 44.53
CA PRO A 34 37.29 102.45 45.39
C PRO A 34 35.78 102.49 45.10
N LEU A 35 35.27 103.57 44.50
CA LEU A 35 33.85 103.72 44.14
C LEU A 35 33.41 102.84 42.95
N ARG A 36 34.31 102.53 42.01
CA ARG A 36 34.01 101.63 40.88
C ARG A 36 33.94 100.16 41.30
N TYR A 37 34.65 99.80 42.37
CA TYR A 37 34.67 98.43 42.90
C TYR A 37 33.33 98.05 43.54
N LEU A 38 32.71 98.98 44.30
CA LEU A 38 31.38 98.78 44.89
C LEU A 38 30.27 98.73 43.84
N HIS A 39 30.37 99.52 42.77
CA HIS A 39 29.40 99.48 41.67
C HIS A 39 29.47 98.14 40.92
N ASN A 40 30.67 97.68 40.59
CA ASN A 40 30.86 96.39 39.92
C ASN A 40 30.49 95.20 40.83
N ALA A 41 30.71 95.29 42.14
CA ALA A 41 30.28 94.25 43.08
C ALA A 41 28.75 94.17 43.19
N ASN A 42 28.05 95.30 43.25
CA ASN A 42 26.59 95.32 43.25
C ASN A 42 25.99 94.85 41.92
N GLN A 43 26.64 95.16 40.80
CA GLN A 43 26.21 94.70 39.49
C GLN A 43 26.41 93.18 39.33
N ARG A 44 27.55 92.64 39.80
CA ARG A 44 27.76 91.18 39.86
C ARG A 44 26.74 90.46 40.74
N LEU A 45 26.40 91.02 41.90
CA LEU A 45 25.35 90.47 42.77
C LEU A 45 23.95 90.51 42.12
N ALA A 46 23.66 91.54 41.31
CA ALA A 46 22.42 91.62 40.54
C ALA A 46 22.39 90.59 39.40
N ASP A 47 23.49 90.45 38.66
CA ASP A 47 23.63 89.48 37.57
C ASP A 47 23.55 88.04 38.11
N GLU A 48 24.15 87.77 39.27
CA GLU A 48 24.13 86.46 39.92
C GLU A 48 22.74 86.09 40.45
N ARG A 49 21.98 87.08 40.97
CA ARG A 49 20.57 86.89 41.32
C ARG A 49 19.72 86.57 40.09
N GLN A 50 19.95 87.28 38.98
CA GLN A 50 19.23 87.05 37.73
C GLN A 50 19.57 85.66 37.14
N GLN A 51 20.83 85.25 37.18
CA GLN A 51 21.25 83.92 36.74
C GLN A 51 20.67 82.81 37.62
N ASN A 52 20.61 83.01 38.94
CA ASN A 52 19.98 82.06 39.86
C ASN A 52 18.47 81.96 39.64
N GLU A 53 17.81 83.07 39.28
CA GLU A 53 16.40 83.06 38.94
C GLU A 53 16.11 82.31 37.63
N VAL A 54 16.98 82.48 36.61
CA VAL A 54 16.92 81.71 35.36
C VAL A 54 17.15 80.21 35.63
N ARG A 55 18.19 79.85 36.39
CA ARG A 55 18.45 78.46 36.78
C ARG A 55 17.28 77.84 37.57
N SER A 56 16.68 78.60 38.48
CA SER A 56 15.50 78.15 39.24
C SER A 56 14.27 77.94 38.34
N ARG A 57 14.13 78.74 37.28
CA ARG A 57 13.06 78.60 36.30
C ARG A 57 13.29 77.39 35.40
N ASP A 58 14.52 77.19 34.94
CA ASP A 58 14.90 76.05 34.11
C ASP A 58 14.76 74.74 34.87
N LEU A 59 15.20 74.68 36.13
CA LEU A 59 15.00 73.52 37.00
C LEU A 59 13.51 73.21 37.19
N ARG A 60 12.67 74.23 37.39
CA ARG A 60 11.21 74.05 37.46
C ARG A 60 10.62 73.51 36.17
N ASN A 61 11.10 73.99 35.01
CA ASN A 61 10.66 73.52 33.71
C ASN A 61 11.09 72.07 33.45
N THR A 62 12.32 71.70 33.82
CA THR A 62 12.83 70.33 33.72
C THR A 62 12.02 69.38 34.61
N LEU A 63 11.77 69.75 35.86
CA LEU A 63 10.92 68.96 36.77
C LEU A 63 9.49 68.81 36.26
N LEU A 64 8.92 69.84 35.63
CA LEU A 64 7.60 69.76 34.99
C LEU A 64 7.62 68.83 33.76
N ARG A 65 8.68 68.86 32.96
CA ARG A 65 8.85 67.98 31.80
C ARG A 65 9.00 66.53 32.22
N GLU A 66 9.80 66.26 33.25
CA GLU A 66 9.92 64.93 33.84
C GLU A 66 8.58 64.42 34.39
N LYS A 67 7.84 65.27 35.12
CA LYS A 67 6.53 64.90 35.63
C LYS A 67 5.58 64.53 34.49
N ARG A 68 5.53 65.31 33.41
CA ARG A 68 4.72 64.99 32.22
C ARG A 68 5.14 63.67 31.59
N LEU A 69 6.44 63.40 31.46
CA LEU A 69 6.93 62.13 30.91
C LEU A 69 6.51 60.94 31.79
N ARG A 70 6.63 61.04 33.11
CA ARG A 70 6.16 60.02 34.06
C ARG A 70 4.66 59.79 33.94
N ASP A 71 3.87 60.85 33.85
CA ASP A 71 2.41 60.77 33.68
C ASP A 71 2.03 60.11 32.35
N THR A 72 2.76 60.42 31.27
CA THR A 72 2.53 59.82 29.94
C THR A 72 2.90 58.34 29.92
N GLN A 73 4.03 57.98 30.54
CA GLN A 73 4.47 56.59 30.68
C GLN A 73 3.49 55.77 31.54
N ALA A 74 2.95 56.36 32.61
CA ALA A 74 1.90 55.74 33.41
C ALA A 74 0.63 55.48 32.60
N ARG A 75 0.16 56.47 31.82
CA ARG A 75 -1.00 56.30 30.93
C ARG A 75 -0.80 55.21 29.87
N LEU A 76 0.39 55.13 29.26
CA LEU A 76 0.70 54.09 28.28
C LEU A 76 0.75 52.71 28.93
N LYS A 77 1.33 52.57 30.13
CA LYS A 77 1.31 51.31 30.88
C LYS A 77 -0.11 50.86 31.22
N THR A 78 -1.00 51.79 31.58
CA THR A 78 -2.41 51.45 31.82
C THR A 78 -3.09 50.99 30.53
N LYS A 79 -2.92 51.72 29.42
CA LYS A 79 -3.48 51.32 28.11
C LYS A 79 -2.98 49.96 27.63
N LEU A 80 -1.70 49.66 27.85
CA LEU A 80 -1.12 48.35 27.51
C LEU A 80 -1.77 47.24 28.34
N LYS A 81 -1.92 47.45 29.66
CA LYS A 81 -2.62 46.49 30.53
C LYS A 81 -4.08 46.29 30.14
N ASP A 82 -4.78 47.36 29.76
CA ASP A 82 -6.18 47.29 29.31
C ASP A 82 -6.29 46.51 27.98
N ALA A 83 -5.37 46.75 27.03
CA ALA A 83 -5.31 46.00 25.77
C ALA A 83 -4.97 44.52 25.98
N GLU A 84 -4.02 44.21 26.87
CA GLU A 84 -3.69 42.82 27.25
C GLU A 84 -4.88 42.13 27.93
N ALA A 85 -5.64 42.84 28.76
CA ALA A 85 -6.86 42.32 29.38
C ALA A 85 -7.95 42.06 28.33
N GLN A 86 -8.16 42.98 27.38
CA GLN A 86 -9.10 42.79 26.27
C GLN A 86 -8.71 41.60 25.39
N HIS A 87 -7.43 41.44 25.07
CA HIS A 87 -6.93 40.30 24.30
C HIS A 87 -7.09 38.98 25.05
N ARG A 88 -6.88 38.96 26.38
CA ARG A 88 -7.14 37.77 27.21
C ARG A 88 -8.62 37.40 27.23
N VAL A 89 -9.52 38.38 27.30
CA VAL A 89 -10.96 38.14 27.23
C VAL A 89 -11.35 37.61 25.86
N GLY A 90 -10.86 38.21 24.77
CA GLY A 90 -11.11 37.72 23.40
C GLY A 90 -10.62 36.27 23.19
N ASN A 91 -9.40 35.96 23.62
CA ASN A 91 -8.87 34.59 23.54
C ASN A 91 -9.64 33.60 24.43
N ALA A 92 -10.15 34.03 25.58
CA ALA A 92 -10.98 33.18 26.43
C ALA A 92 -12.33 32.88 25.77
N THR A 93 -12.95 33.86 25.11
CA THR A 93 -14.19 33.69 24.35
C THR A 93 -14.00 32.73 23.17
N VAL A 94 -12.99 32.96 22.33
CA VAL A 94 -12.69 32.06 21.19
C VAL A 94 -12.36 30.64 21.67
N LYS A 95 -11.65 30.50 22.79
CA LYS A 95 -11.35 29.17 23.36
C LYS A 95 -12.61 28.50 23.93
N ALA A 96 -13.56 29.25 24.46
CA ALA A 96 -14.85 28.74 24.92
C ALA A 96 -15.74 28.32 23.73
N GLU A 97 -15.79 29.11 22.66
CA GLU A 97 -16.51 28.78 21.42
C GLU A 97 -15.90 27.54 20.74
N LEU A 98 -14.58 27.45 20.65
CA LEU A 98 -13.89 26.27 20.11
C LEU A 98 -14.14 25.02 20.96
N LYS A 99 -14.25 25.19 22.29
CA LYS A 99 -14.58 24.09 23.20
C LYS A 99 -16.04 23.65 22.99
N ALA A 100 -16.99 24.58 22.89
CA ALA A 100 -18.39 24.28 22.63
C ALA A 100 -18.58 23.59 21.26
N ALA A 101 -17.93 24.08 20.21
CA ALA A 101 -17.96 23.45 18.88
C ALA A 101 -17.36 22.03 18.88
N ARG A 102 -16.33 21.77 19.70
CA ARG A 102 -15.76 20.43 19.87
C ARG A 102 -16.70 19.50 20.64
N GLU A 103 -17.42 20.02 21.63
CA GLU A 103 -18.43 19.25 22.37
C GLU A 103 -19.63 18.90 21.47
N GLU A 104 -20.10 19.84 20.64
CA GLU A 104 -21.12 19.59 19.62
C GLU A 104 -20.67 18.56 18.58
N LEU A 105 -19.44 18.67 18.07
CA LEU A 105 -18.88 17.70 17.13
C LEU A 105 -18.75 16.30 17.76
N ALA A 106 -18.34 16.22 19.04
CA ALA A 106 -18.27 14.95 19.76
C ALA A 106 -19.66 14.33 19.95
N GLU A 107 -20.69 15.12 20.23
CA GLU A 107 -22.07 14.63 20.33
C GLU A 107 -22.58 14.09 19.00
N VAL A 108 -22.28 14.77 17.88
CA VAL A 108 -22.63 14.30 16.53
C VAL A 108 -21.89 13.00 16.20
N GLN A 109 -20.61 12.88 16.57
CA GLN A 109 -19.83 11.66 16.35
C GLN A 109 -20.38 10.48 17.14
N VAL A 110 -20.79 10.68 18.40
CA VAL A 110 -21.43 9.63 19.21
C VAL A 110 -22.73 9.17 18.56
N LYS A 111 -23.59 10.11 18.10
CA LYS A 111 -24.84 9.76 17.41
C LYS A 111 -24.61 9.02 16.09
N LEU A 112 -23.53 9.33 15.37
CA LEU A 112 -23.17 8.62 14.14
C LEU A 112 -22.72 7.18 14.44
N ILE A 113 -21.90 7.00 15.48
CA ILE A 113 -21.45 5.68 15.93
C ILE A 113 -22.65 4.84 16.39
N GLU A 114 -23.57 5.40 17.20
CA GLU A 114 -24.79 4.72 17.62
C GLU A 114 -25.68 4.31 16.43
N ALA A 115 -25.77 5.17 15.40
CA ALA A 115 -26.53 4.86 14.18
C ALA A 115 -25.87 3.75 13.34
N ASP A 116 -24.55 3.72 13.28
CA ASP A 116 -23.79 2.68 12.58
C ASP A 116 -23.84 1.34 13.34
N GLU A 117 -23.77 1.37 14.67
CA GLU A 117 -23.96 0.20 15.53
C GLU A 117 -25.37 -0.39 15.38
N GLU A 118 -26.41 0.44 15.33
CA GLU A 118 -27.78 -0.01 15.11
C GLU A 118 -27.96 -0.58 13.70
N ARG A 119 -27.37 0.03 12.66
CA ARG A 119 -27.35 -0.53 11.30
C ARG A 119 -26.66 -1.89 11.26
N ALA A 120 -25.50 -2.02 11.91
CA ALA A 120 -24.77 -3.27 11.99
C ALA A 120 -25.56 -4.35 12.75
N ARG A 121 -26.31 -3.96 13.79
CA ARG A 121 -27.19 -4.87 14.53
C ARG A 121 -28.35 -5.36 13.67
N VAL A 122 -29.01 -4.48 12.94
CA VAL A 122 -30.10 -4.84 12.00
C VAL A 122 -29.57 -5.74 10.88
N GLU A 123 -28.39 -5.46 10.34
CA GLU A 123 -27.77 -6.30 9.31
C GLU A 123 -27.37 -7.68 9.87
N ALA A 124 -26.85 -7.75 11.09
CA ALA A 124 -26.51 -9.00 11.74
C ALA A 124 -27.76 -9.85 12.06
N GLU A 125 -28.87 -9.22 12.45
CA GLU A 125 -30.15 -9.89 12.68
C GLU A 125 -30.73 -10.43 11.37
N ALA A 126 -30.72 -9.63 10.29
CA ALA A 126 -31.14 -10.08 8.96
C ALA A 126 -30.27 -11.24 8.43
N LYS A 127 -28.95 -11.21 8.66
CA LYS A 127 -28.05 -12.33 8.33
C LYS A 127 -28.36 -13.58 9.15
N ARG A 128 -28.74 -13.43 10.42
CA ARG A 128 -29.11 -14.56 11.28
C ARG A 128 -30.43 -15.19 10.82
N GLU A 129 -31.42 -14.38 10.49
CA GLU A 129 -32.70 -14.86 9.94
C GLU A 129 -32.51 -15.55 8.58
N ALA A 130 -31.66 -15.00 7.71
CA ALA A 130 -31.30 -15.63 6.44
C ALA A 130 -30.61 -16.99 6.64
N ALA A 131 -29.65 -17.07 7.56
CA ALA A 131 -28.97 -18.32 7.88
C ALA A 131 -29.89 -19.37 8.54
N GLU A 132 -30.87 -18.94 9.33
CA GLU A 132 -31.88 -19.82 9.92
C GLU A 132 -32.84 -20.36 8.85
N ALA A 133 -33.31 -19.51 7.94
CA ALA A 133 -34.11 -19.92 6.79
C ALA A 133 -33.34 -20.88 5.85
N GLU A 134 -32.05 -20.62 5.62
CA GLU A 134 -31.18 -21.49 4.85
C GLU A 134 -31.02 -22.86 5.53
N ARG A 135 -30.83 -22.89 6.85
CA ARG A 135 -30.73 -24.15 7.61
C ARG A 135 -32.03 -24.97 7.54
N GLU A 136 -33.19 -24.32 7.63
CA GLU A 136 -34.49 -24.99 7.46
C GLU A 136 -34.67 -25.53 6.04
N ALA A 137 -34.27 -24.78 5.01
CA ALA A 137 -34.30 -25.23 3.62
C ALA A 137 -33.36 -26.44 3.40
N LEU A 138 -32.17 -26.43 3.99
CA LEU A 138 -31.19 -27.53 3.92
C LEU A 138 -31.71 -28.79 4.62
N GLU A 139 -32.36 -28.65 5.78
CA GLU A 139 -33.03 -29.78 6.45
C GLU A 139 -34.20 -30.32 5.63
N ALA A 140 -35.01 -29.47 4.99
CA ALA A 140 -36.09 -29.89 4.11
C ALA A 140 -35.55 -30.66 2.89
N ALA A 141 -34.49 -30.15 2.25
CA ALA A 141 -33.81 -30.81 1.14
C ALA A 141 -33.17 -32.14 1.54
N ARG A 142 -32.64 -32.25 2.77
CA ARG A 142 -32.09 -33.52 3.30
C ARG A 142 -33.20 -34.56 3.53
N ARG A 143 -34.39 -34.14 3.96
CA ARG A 143 -35.57 -35.03 4.09
C ARG A 143 -36.05 -35.51 2.73
N ALA A 144 -36.05 -34.65 1.71
CA ALA A 144 -36.39 -35.01 0.33
C ALA A 144 -35.38 -36.02 -0.26
N ARG A 145 -34.08 -35.76 -0.15
CA ARG A 145 -33.01 -36.68 -0.62
C ARG A 145 -33.02 -38.04 0.09
N SER A 146 -33.36 -38.07 1.38
CA SER A 146 -33.55 -39.34 2.11
C SER A 146 -34.78 -40.12 1.63
N ALA A 147 -35.79 -39.46 1.06
CA ALA A 147 -36.92 -40.14 0.41
C ALA A 147 -36.52 -40.69 -0.97
N GLU A 148 -35.79 -39.91 -1.77
CA GLU A 148 -35.28 -40.32 -3.09
C GLU A 148 -34.30 -41.50 -2.99
N GLY A 149 -33.32 -41.43 -2.09
CA GLY A 149 -32.38 -42.54 -1.89
C GLY A 149 -33.03 -43.84 -1.40
N ARG A 150 -34.24 -43.78 -0.80
CA ARG A 150 -35.04 -44.97 -0.47
C ARG A 150 -35.75 -45.56 -1.69
N VAL A 151 -36.13 -44.73 -2.65
CA VAL A 151 -36.68 -45.16 -3.95
C VAL A 151 -35.57 -45.78 -4.81
N GLU A 152 -34.42 -45.12 -4.89
CA GLU A 152 -33.27 -45.58 -5.67
C GLU A 152 -32.70 -46.91 -5.13
N MET A 153 -32.63 -47.09 -3.80
CA MET A 153 -32.29 -48.38 -3.18
C MET A 153 -33.31 -49.48 -3.47
N ALA A 154 -34.59 -49.14 -3.60
CA ALA A 154 -35.64 -50.10 -3.97
C ALA A 154 -35.52 -50.50 -5.46
N GLU A 155 -35.23 -49.56 -6.34
CA GLU A 155 -34.97 -49.81 -7.76
C GLU A 155 -33.70 -50.62 -7.99
N MET A 156 -32.61 -50.30 -7.29
CA MET A 156 -31.39 -51.11 -7.29
C MET A 156 -31.62 -52.51 -6.75
N GLY A 157 -32.48 -52.65 -5.74
CA GLY A 157 -32.91 -53.95 -5.20
C GLY A 157 -33.65 -54.79 -6.24
N LEU A 158 -34.54 -54.15 -7.02
CA LEU A 158 -35.29 -54.78 -8.10
C LEU A 158 -34.36 -55.21 -9.25
N ALA A 159 -33.47 -54.32 -9.70
CA ALA A 159 -32.50 -54.61 -10.75
C ALA A 159 -31.53 -55.75 -10.34
N ARG A 160 -31.13 -55.82 -9.06
CA ARG A 160 -30.34 -56.96 -8.55
C ARG A 160 -31.14 -58.25 -8.55
N ALA A 161 -32.42 -58.22 -8.19
CA ALA A 161 -33.26 -59.41 -8.23
C ALA A 161 -33.46 -59.93 -9.66
N GLU A 162 -33.63 -59.04 -10.64
CA GLU A 162 -33.70 -59.37 -12.07
C GLU A 162 -32.38 -59.94 -12.59
N ALA A 163 -31.24 -59.33 -12.23
CA ALA A 163 -29.92 -59.86 -12.59
C ALA A 163 -29.67 -61.25 -11.99
N TRP A 164 -30.10 -61.50 -10.74
CA TRP A 164 -30.01 -62.82 -10.12
C TRP A 164 -30.94 -63.84 -10.77
N ALA A 165 -32.12 -63.43 -11.24
CA ALA A 165 -33.02 -64.29 -12.00
C ALA A 165 -32.39 -64.73 -13.33
N HIS A 166 -31.76 -63.80 -14.06
CA HIS A 166 -31.04 -64.13 -15.29
C HIS A 166 -29.82 -65.03 -15.06
N VAL A 167 -29.07 -64.83 -13.97
CA VAL A 167 -27.96 -65.74 -13.60
C VAL A 167 -28.48 -67.12 -13.21
N ALA A 168 -29.64 -67.20 -12.56
CA ALA A 168 -30.27 -68.47 -12.22
C ALA A 168 -30.79 -69.21 -13.47
N GLU A 169 -31.39 -68.52 -14.44
CA GLU A 169 -31.78 -69.07 -15.74
C GLU A 169 -30.57 -69.54 -16.54
N ALA A 170 -29.49 -68.75 -16.59
CA ALA A 170 -28.26 -69.13 -17.27
C ALA A 170 -27.63 -70.38 -16.63
N ARG A 171 -27.62 -70.47 -15.29
CA ARG A 171 -27.15 -71.69 -14.60
C ARG A 171 -28.08 -72.89 -14.78
N ALA A 172 -29.39 -72.68 -14.89
CA ALA A 172 -30.32 -73.76 -15.19
C ALA A 172 -30.05 -74.32 -16.60
N ALA A 173 -29.81 -73.46 -17.58
CA ALA A 173 -29.42 -73.86 -18.94
C ALA A 173 -28.05 -74.56 -18.98
N GLU A 174 -27.06 -74.10 -18.19
CA GLU A 174 -25.76 -74.79 -18.06
C GLU A 174 -25.89 -76.17 -17.40
N VAL A 175 -26.74 -76.32 -16.39
CA VAL A 175 -27.01 -77.61 -15.73
C VAL A 175 -27.75 -78.55 -16.68
N GLU A 176 -28.68 -78.04 -17.49
CA GLU A 176 -29.40 -78.82 -18.50
C GLU A 176 -28.45 -79.28 -19.63
N ALA A 177 -27.55 -78.41 -20.09
CA ALA A 177 -26.49 -78.76 -21.03
C ALA A 177 -25.48 -79.76 -20.44
N ALA A 178 -25.10 -79.59 -19.18
CA ALA A 178 -24.22 -80.52 -18.46
C ALA A 178 -24.89 -81.88 -18.22
N MET A 179 -26.19 -81.92 -17.93
CA MET A 179 -26.98 -83.16 -17.87
C MET A 179 -27.06 -83.84 -19.24
N GLY A 180 -27.13 -83.08 -20.33
CA GLY A 180 -27.02 -83.62 -21.69
C GLY A 180 -25.69 -84.35 -21.94
N VAL A 181 -24.58 -83.78 -21.48
CA VAL A 181 -23.24 -84.40 -21.57
C VAL A 181 -23.10 -85.61 -20.64
N VAL A 182 -23.64 -85.55 -19.42
CA VAL A 182 -23.62 -86.68 -18.47
C VAL A 182 -24.52 -87.83 -18.95
N CYS A 183 -25.66 -87.55 -19.59
CA CYS A 183 -26.50 -88.58 -20.19
C CYS A 183 -25.85 -89.23 -21.42
N ALA A 184 -25.12 -88.47 -22.24
CA ALA A 184 -24.33 -89.03 -23.34
C ALA A 184 -23.15 -89.89 -22.83
N GLN A 185 -22.47 -89.46 -21.77
CA GLN A 185 -21.39 -90.23 -21.13
C GLN A 185 -21.90 -91.47 -20.37
N ALA A 186 -23.12 -91.43 -19.82
CA ALA A 186 -23.77 -92.58 -19.19
C ALA A 186 -24.24 -93.62 -20.23
N ALA A 187 -24.61 -93.20 -21.44
CA ALA A 187 -24.90 -94.10 -22.55
C ALA A 187 -23.63 -94.85 -23.00
N ASP A 188 -22.50 -94.14 -23.19
CA ASP A 188 -21.20 -94.74 -23.51
C ASP A 188 -20.67 -95.67 -22.40
N ALA A 189 -20.88 -95.30 -21.12
CA ALA A 189 -20.47 -96.14 -19.99
C ALA A 189 -21.33 -97.41 -19.84
N ASN A 190 -22.62 -97.35 -20.21
CA ASN A 190 -23.51 -98.51 -20.19
C ASN A 190 -23.22 -99.48 -21.36
N GLU A 191 -22.82 -98.96 -22.52
CA GLU A 191 -22.38 -99.76 -23.67
C GLU A 191 -21.03 -100.46 -23.40
N GLN A 192 -20.09 -99.77 -22.75
CA GLN A 192 -18.82 -100.36 -22.28
C GLN A 192 -19.02 -101.37 -21.14
N ALA A 193 -19.98 -101.16 -20.25
CA ALA A 193 -20.33 -102.11 -19.19
C ALA A 193 -21.04 -103.38 -19.72
N GLN A 194 -21.84 -103.29 -20.79
CA GLN A 194 -22.44 -104.44 -21.45
C GLN A 194 -21.42 -105.28 -22.24
N MET A 195 -20.46 -104.63 -22.91
CA MET A 195 -19.35 -105.31 -23.60
C MET A 195 -18.41 -106.04 -22.61
N ALA A 196 -18.12 -105.45 -21.45
CA ALA A 196 -17.33 -106.10 -20.40
C ALA A 196 -18.07 -107.30 -19.75
N LYS A 197 -19.40 -107.23 -19.63
CA LYS A 197 -20.22 -108.32 -19.08
C LYS A 197 -20.36 -109.51 -20.05
N LEU A 198 -20.44 -109.24 -21.36
CA LEU A 198 -20.46 -110.28 -22.40
C LEU A 198 -19.06 -110.92 -22.60
N GLN A 199 -17.97 -110.18 -22.40
CA GLN A 199 -16.62 -110.75 -22.41
C GLN A 199 -16.28 -111.57 -21.15
N ALA A 200 -16.82 -111.21 -19.98
CA ALA A 200 -16.68 -112.01 -18.76
C ALA A 200 -17.49 -113.33 -18.80
N GLN A 201 -18.68 -113.32 -19.42
CA GLN A 201 -19.52 -114.51 -19.57
C GLN A 201 -19.02 -115.46 -20.68
N ALA A 202 -18.21 -114.96 -21.63
CA ALA A 202 -17.57 -115.77 -22.67
C ALA A 202 -16.29 -116.50 -22.23
N SER A 203 -15.65 -116.08 -21.12
CA SER A 203 -14.46 -116.74 -20.56
C SER A 203 -14.78 -117.79 -19.48
N GLU A 204 -15.97 -117.76 -18.89
CA GLU A 204 -16.38 -118.68 -17.82
C GLU A 204 -17.10 -119.94 -18.33
N ALA A 205 -17.59 -119.93 -19.58
CA ALA A 205 -18.24 -121.07 -20.22
C ALA A 205 -17.29 -121.99 -21.04
N ARG A 206 -15.97 -121.75 -21.02
CA ARG A 206 -15.00 -122.48 -21.86
C ARG A 206 -14.06 -123.43 -21.11
N THR A 207 -14.21 -123.59 -19.80
CA THR A 207 -13.30 -124.43 -19.00
C THR A 207 -13.96 -125.13 -17.82
N GLN A 208 -15.19 -125.63 -17.99
CA GLN A 208 -15.77 -126.62 -17.08
C GLN A 208 -16.98 -127.31 -17.73
N LEU A 209 -16.73 -128.23 -18.68
CA LEU A 209 -17.38 -129.56 -18.76
C LEU A 209 -16.93 -130.33 -20.02
N VAL A 210 -15.70 -130.88 -20.03
CA VAL A 210 -15.38 -132.07 -20.85
C VAL A 210 -14.56 -133.05 -20.02
N ALA A 211 -15.26 -133.75 -19.12
CA ALA A 211 -14.98 -135.08 -18.58
C ALA A 211 -16.21 -135.41 -17.72
N ALA A 212 -16.98 -136.46 -17.91
CA ALA A 212 -16.83 -137.65 -18.71
C ALA A 212 -18.22 -138.32 -18.84
N GLN A 213 -18.39 -139.06 -19.94
CA GLN A 213 -19.14 -140.33 -20.03
C GLN A 213 -20.67 -140.37 -19.87
N TYR A 214 -21.27 -140.98 -20.91
CA TYR A 214 -22.42 -141.91 -20.90
C TYR A 214 -23.76 -141.38 -20.36
N SER A 215 -24.91 -141.60 -20.96
CA SER A 215 -25.34 -142.56 -21.97
C SER A 215 -26.71 -142.13 -22.48
N GLU A 216 -26.93 -142.29 -23.78
CA GLU A 216 -28.13 -142.92 -24.34
C GLU A 216 -29.45 -142.74 -23.57
N ALA A 217 -30.16 -141.64 -23.85
CA ALA A 217 -31.60 -141.67 -24.11
C ALA A 217 -32.08 -140.28 -24.56
N LEU A 218 -32.54 -140.22 -25.81
CA LEU A 218 -33.70 -139.46 -26.32
C LEU A 218 -33.41 -138.83 -27.68
N ARG A 219 -33.27 -139.72 -28.65
CA ARG A 219 -33.28 -139.47 -30.09
C ARG A 219 -34.71 -139.15 -30.60
N GLY A 220 -35.45 -138.28 -29.91
CA GLY A 220 -36.88 -138.04 -30.19
C GLY A 220 -37.32 -136.60 -30.42
N LEU A 221 -36.46 -135.60 -30.22
CA LEU A 221 -36.90 -134.18 -30.15
C LEU A 221 -36.08 -133.23 -31.03
N ALA A 222 -35.70 -133.67 -32.23
CA ALA A 222 -34.79 -132.91 -33.11
C ALA A 222 -35.43 -132.38 -34.41
N VAL A 223 -36.76 -132.45 -34.57
CA VAL A 223 -37.41 -131.99 -35.81
C VAL A 223 -38.40 -130.84 -35.59
N ASP A 224 -38.99 -130.66 -34.39
CA ASP A 224 -39.94 -129.57 -34.15
C ASP A 224 -39.34 -128.27 -33.59
N MET A 225 -38.12 -128.29 -33.04
CA MET A 225 -37.50 -127.08 -32.48
C MET A 225 -36.79 -126.19 -33.52
N GLN A 226 -36.50 -126.71 -34.72
CA GLN A 226 -35.80 -125.94 -35.75
C GLN A 226 -36.77 -125.07 -36.58
N ASN A 227 -38.03 -125.46 -36.70
CA ASN A 227 -39.02 -124.71 -37.47
C ASN A 227 -39.66 -123.54 -36.70
N SER A 228 -39.73 -123.58 -35.36
CA SER A 228 -40.22 -122.44 -34.56
C SER A 228 -39.17 -121.34 -34.35
N ARG A 229 -37.87 -121.67 -34.43
CA ARG A 229 -36.79 -120.69 -34.20
C ARG A 229 -36.51 -119.82 -35.44
N GLN A 230 -36.75 -120.36 -36.63
CA GLN A 230 -36.59 -119.60 -37.88
C GLN A 230 -37.73 -118.60 -38.11
N ALA A 231 -38.95 -118.86 -37.62
CA ALA A 231 -40.10 -117.96 -37.78
C ALA A 231 -40.11 -116.76 -36.80
N ALA A 232 -39.56 -116.92 -35.59
CA ALA A 232 -39.48 -115.84 -34.61
C ALA A 232 -38.37 -114.81 -34.94
N VAL A 233 -37.30 -115.24 -35.64
CA VAL A 233 -36.19 -114.36 -36.02
C VAL A 233 -36.56 -113.44 -37.18
N THR A 234 -37.37 -113.90 -38.15
CA THR A 234 -37.85 -113.03 -39.24
C THR A 234 -38.88 -112.01 -38.78
N ALA A 235 -39.79 -112.36 -37.86
CA ALA A 235 -40.79 -111.41 -37.35
C ALA A 235 -40.16 -110.23 -36.57
N VAL A 236 -39.13 -110.48 -35.77
CA VAL A 236 -38.42 -109.42 -35.03
C VAL A 236 -37.54 -108.57 -35.95
N GLN A 237 -37.00 -109.15 -37.03
CA GLN A 237 -36.19 -108.42 -38.01
C GLN A 237 -37.05 -107.47 -38.86
N ASP A 238 -38.26 -107.88 -39.23
CA ASP A 238 -39.18 -107.06 -40.02
C ASP A 238 -39.76 -105.91 -39.19
N GLU A 239 -40.08 -106.13 -37.90
CA GLU A 239 -40.57 -105.09 -36.99
C GLU A 239 -39.47 -104.06 -36.65
N ALA A 240 -38.20 -104.49 -36.53
CA ALA A 240 -37.06 -103.59 -36.36
C ALA A 240 -36.77 -102.74 -37.61
N ASN A 241 -36.93 -103.33 -38.81
CA ASN A 241 -36.75 -102.61 -40.07
C ASN A 241 -37.86 -101.57 -40.31
N ASP A 242 -39.10 -101.86 -39.91
CA ASP A 242 -40.22 -100.92 -40.03
C ASP A 242 -40.12 -99.79 -38.99
N ALA A 243 -39.66 -100.09 -37.76
CA ALA A 243 -39.35 -99.07 -36.76
C ALA A 243 -38.20 -98.14 -37.20
N MET A 244 -37.18 -98.67 -37.87
CA MET A 244 -36.05 -97.88 -38.36
C MET A 244 -36.47 -96.95 -39.51
N LYS A 245 -37.31 -97.43 -40.44
CA LYS A 245 -37.88 -96.58 -41.51
C LYS A 245 -38.79 -95.49 -40.98
N LEU A 246 -39.57 -95.78 -39.93
CA LEU A 246 -40.41 -94.78 -39.27
C LEU A 246 -39.56 -93.73 -38.53
N ALA A 247 -38.46 -94.15 -37.89
CA ALA A 247 -37.50 -93.25 -37.26
C ALA A 247 -36.77 -92.35 -38.28
N GLU A 248 -36.36 -92.90 -39.43
CA GLU A 248 -35.77 -92.11 -40.53
C GLU A 248 -36.77 -91.10 -41.10
N PHE A 249 -38.04 -91.47 -41.24
CA PHE A 249 -39.09 -90.55 -41.69
C PHE A 249 -39.31 -89.41 -40.69
N HIS A 250 -39.37 -89.71 -39.38
CA HIS A 250 -39.50 -88.68 -38.35
C HIS A 250 -38.25 -87.80 -38.23
N ALA A 251 -37.05 -88.35 -38.39
CA ALA A 251 -35.81 -87.58 -38.40
C ALA A 251 -35.76 -86.64 -39.61
N ALA A 252 -36.13 -87.11 -40.81
CA ALA A 252 -36.20 -86.29 -42.00
C ALA A 252 -37.24 -85.16 -41.86
N ALA A 253 -38.41 -85.44 -41.29
CA ALA A 253 -39.44 -84.44 -41.01
C ALA A 253 -38.96 -83.39 -39.99
N ALA A 254 -38.28 -83.82 -38.91
CA ALA A 254 -37.73 -82.90 -37.90
C ALA A 254 -36.61 -82.02 -38.46
N ILE A 255 -35.76 -82.55 -39.34
CA ILE A 255 -34.71 -81.78 -40.02
C ILE A 255 -35.34 -80.73 -40.96
N HIS A 256 -36.37 -81.10 -41.72
CA HIS A 256 -37.06 -80.16 -42.60
C HIS A 256 -37.79 -79.06 -41.81
N GLU A 257 -38.39 -79.40 -40.67
CA GLU A 257 -39.03 -78.43 -39.79
C GLU A 257 -38.00 -77.50 -39.14
N ALA A 258 -36.87 -78.03 -38.68
CA ALA A 258 -35.76 -77.23 -38.14
C ALA A 258 -35.17 -76.28 -39.19
N HIS A 259 -35.04 -76.73 -40.45
CA HIS A 259 -34.56 -75.91 -41.55
C HIS A 259 -35.54 -74.75 -41.85
N SER A 260 -36.84 -75.05 -41.92
CA SER A 260 -37.86 -74.01 -42.12
C SER A 260 -37.92 -73.00 -40.98
N ARG A 261 -37.72 -73.43 -39.73
CA ARG A 261 -37.60 -72.53 -38.57
C ARG A 261 -36.34 -71.67 -38.63
N ALA A 262 -35.21 -72.23 -39.09
CA ALA A 262 -33.97 -71.49 -39.27
C ALA A 262 -34.10 -70.42 -40.35
N GLU A 263 -34.69 -70.75 -41.51
CA GLU A 263 -34.97 -69.78 -42.58
C GLU A 263 -35.91 -68.66 -42.10
N ALA A 264 -36.95 -68.99 -41.33
CA ALA A 264 -37.86 -68.01 -40.75
C ALA A 264 -37.17 -67.11 -39.70
N ALA A 265 -36.23 -67.65 -38.92
CA ALA A 265 -35.43 -66.89 -37.97
C ALA A 265 -34.45 -65.94 -38.68
N GLU A 266 -33.81 -66.41 -39.75
CA GLU A 266 -32.90 -65.60 -40.56
C GLU A 266 -33.64 -64.47 -41.28
N ALA A 267 -34.84 -64.73 -41.81
CA ALA A 267 -35.70 -63.70 -42.39
C ALA A 267 -36.13 -62.65 -41.37
N ARG A 268 -36.42 -63.04 -40.12
CA ARG A 268 -36.71 -62.09 -39.02
C ARG A 268 -35.49 -61.28 -38.62
N SER A 269 -34.30 -61.88 -38.61
CA SER A 269 -33.04 -61.19 -38.31
C SER A 269 -32.77 -60.09 -39.34
N ARG A 270 -32.89 -60.41 -40.64
CA ARG A 270 -32.70 -59.42 -41.72
C ARG A 270 -33.73 -58.29 -41.63
N ALA A 271 -34.99 -58.62 -41.38
CA ALA A 271 -36.03 -57.60 -41.19
C ALA A 271 -35.77 -56.69 -39.97
N ALA A 272 -35.18 -57.24 -38.90
CA ALA A 272 -34.79 -56.45 -37.73
C ALA A 272 -33.56 -55.56 -37.99
N GLU A 273 -32.60 -56.03 -38.78
CA GLU A 273 -31.43 -55.24 -39.23
C GLU A 273 -31.86 -54.08 -40.13
N ASP A 274 -32.76 -54.34 -41.09
CA ASP A 274 -33.31 -53.31 -41.97
C ASP A 274 -34.08 -52.25 -41.14
N ALA A 275 -34.93 -52.68 -40.20
CA ALA A 275 -35.66 -51.78 -39.30
C ALA A 275 -34.72 -50.96 -38.39
N ALA A 276 -33.62 -51.54 -37.92
CA ALA A 276 -32.63 -50.84 -37.12
C ALA A 276 -31.84 -49.81 -37.95
N SER A 277 -31.51 -50.15 -39.21
CA SER A 277 -30.88 -49.23 -40.16
C SER A 277 -31.80 -48.04 -40.49
N ASP A 278 -33.08 -48.29 -40.71
CA ASP A 278 -34.10 -47.25 -40.94
C ASP A 278 -34.32 -46.37 -39.69
N ALA A 279 -34.29 -46.97 -38.49
CA ALA A 279 -34.36 -46.20 -37.25
C ALA A 279 -33.13 -45.31 -37.06
N TRP A 280 -31.93 -45.81 -37.40
CA TRP A 280 -30.69 -45.05 -37.27
C TRP A 280 -30.61 -43.88 -38.25
N THR A 281 -31.02 -44.09 -39.50
CA THR A 281 -31.09 -43.02 -40.51
C THR A 281 -32.11 -41.95 -40.14
N ASN A 282 -33.27 -42.32 -39.60
CA ASN A 282 -34.25 -41.36 -39.08
C ASN A 282 -33.73 -40.60 -37.85
N ALA A 283 -33.03 -41.27 -36.94
CA ALA A 283 -32.40 -40.62 -35.79
C ALA A 283 -31.32 -39.63 -36.23
N ALA A 284 -30.46 -40.01 -37.18
CA ALA A 284 -29.42 -39.14 -37.73
C ALA A 284 -30.02 -37.90 -38.42
N ALA A 285 -31.09 -38.06 -39.20
CA ALA A 285 -31.80 -36.95 -39.83
C ALA A 285 -32.43 -36.00 -38.78
N THR A 286 -32.95 -36.54 -37.67
CA THR A 286 -33.52 -35.75 -36.57
C THR A 286 -32.44 -34.95 -35.84
N VAL A 287 -31.29 -35.56 -35.57
CA VAL A 287 -30.13 -34.89 -34.95
C VAL A 287 -29.61 -33.75 -35.82
N GLU A 288 -29.52 -33.96 -37.14
CA GLU A 288 -29.07 -32.91 -38.06
C GLU A 288 -30.09 -31.77 -38.15
N ALA A 289 -31.39 -32.07 -38.15
CA ALA A 289 -32.44 -31.05 -38.09
C ALA A 289 -32.37 -30.24 -36.78
N MET A 290 -32.14 -30.89 -35.63
CA MET A 290 -31.94 -30.20 -34.34
C MET A 290 -30.68 -29.33 -34.37
N ARG A 291 -29.59 -29.81 -34.96
CA ARG A 291 -28.34 -29.05 -35.09
C ARG A 291 -28.55 -27.75 -35.88
N ILE A 292 -29.30 -27.80 -36.97
CA ILE A 292 -29.65 -26.62 -37.78
C ILE A 292 -30.51 -25.65 -36.95
N GLN A 293 -31.49 -26.14 -36.19
CA GLN A 293 -32.32 -25.30 -35.33
C GLN A 293 -31.51 -24.64 -34.20
N PHE A 294 -30.59 -25.37 -33.56
CA PHE A 294 -29.72 -24.81 -32.53
C PHE A 294 -28.76 -23.76 -33.09
N ALA A 295 -28.18 -23.99 -34.28
CA ALA A 295 -27.33 -23.01 -34.93
C ALA A 295 -28.08 -21.69 -35.21
N ALA A 296 -29.31 -21.77 -35.73
CA ALA A 296 -30.14 -20.59 -35.96
C ALA A 296 -30.51 -19.87 -34.64
N ARG A 297 -30.77 -20.62 -33.57
CA ARG A 297 -31.08 -20.04 -32.25
C ARG A 297 -29.87 -19.36 -31.61
N ILE A 298 -28.67 -19.92 -31.79
CA ILE A 298 -27.41 -19.31 -31.34
C ILE A 298 -27.21 -17.97 -32.05
N GLU A 299 -27.36 -17.90 -33.37
CA GLU A 299 -27.21 -16.65 -34.14
C GLU A 299 -28.23 -15.58 -33.71
N GLU A 300 -29.48 -15.97 -33.42
CA GLU A 300 -30.50 -15.06 -32.89
C GLU A 300 -30.11 -14.50 -31.50
N LEU A 301 -29.62 -15.37 -30.61
CA LEU A 301 -29.19 -14.97 -29.26
C LEU A 301 -27.93 -14.11 -29.31
N GLU A 302 -27.00 -14.38 -30.22
CA GLU A 302 -25.81 -13.55 -30.45
C GLU A 302 -26.20 -12.14 -30.93
N MET A 303 -27.18 -12.03 -31.84
CA MET A 303 -27.70 -10.72 -32.27
C MET A 303 -28.38 -9.97 -31.11
N GLN A 304 -29.18 -10.66 -30.28
CA GLN A 304 -29.83 -10.05 -29.11
C GLN A 304 -28.82 -9.60 -28.06
N ALA A 305 -27.80 -10.42 -27.78
CA ALA A 305 -26.71 -10.09 -26.89
C ALA A 305 -25.94 -8.87 -27.40
N HIS A 306 -25.58 -8.84 -28.69
CA HIS A 306 -24.86 -7.71 -29.28
C HIS A 306 -25.65 -6.39 -29.22
N SER A 307 -26.97 -6.45 -29.47
CA SER A 307 -27.86 -5.30 -29.32
C SER A 307 -27.96 -4.80 -27.88
N THR A 308 -28.02 -5.72 -26.92
CA THR A 308 -28.11 -5.39 -25.49
C THR A 308 -26.81 -4.78 -24.98
N VAL A 309 -25.67 -5.39 -25.32
CA VAL A 309 -24.33 -4.88 -25.00
C VAL A 309 -24.14 -3.49 -25.60
N SER A 310 -24.51 -3.28 -26.87
CA SER A 310 -24.40 -1.96 -27.51
C SER A 310 -25.25 -0.90 -26.79
N SER A 311 -26.44 -1.25 -26.32
CA SER A 311 -27.32 -0.34 -25.56
C SER A 311 -26.75 -0.01 -24.18
N ILE A 312 -26.19 -1.00 -23.47
CA ILE A 312 -25.55 -0.80 -22.17
C ILE A 312 -24.30 0.07 -22.33
N VAL A 313 -23.46 -0.20 -23.32
CA VAL A 313 -22.26 0.60 -23.61
C VAL A 313 -22.62 2.05 -23.91
N TYR A 314 -23.69 2.30 -24.68
CA TYR A 314 -24.18 3.65 -24.94
C TYR A 314 -24.65 4.37 -23.66
N LEU A 315 -25.42 3.68 -22.80
CA LEU A 315 -25.88 4.25 -21.52
C LEU A 315 -24.72 4.51 -20.55
N ALA A 316 -23.74 3.61 -20.50
CA ALA A 316 -22.54 3.77 -19.69
C ALA A 316 -21.70 4.96 -20.17
N GLN A 317 -21.52 5.13 -21.48
CA GLN A 317 -20.84 6.30 -22.05
C GLN A 317 -21.56 7.60 -21.71
N LEU A 318 -22.90 7.61 -21.74
CA LEU A 318 -23.69 8.78 -21.36
C LEU A 318 -23.53 9.11 -19.86
N ALA A 319 -23.54 8.08 -19.00
CA ALA A 319 -23.37 8.26 -17.55
C ALA A 319 -21.96 8.74 -17.19
N VAL A 320 -20.92 8.21 -17.84
CA VAL A 320 -19.53 8.67 -17.67
C VAL A 320 -19.41 10.13 -18.09
N SER A 321 -19.98 10.51 -19.24
CA SER A 321 -19.93 11.91 -19.70
C SER A 321 -20.66 12.87 -18.75
N ASP A 322 -21.81 12.48 -18.18
CA ASP A 322 -22.52 13.29 -17.17
C ASP A 322 -21.70 13.40 -15.88
N GLN A 323 -21.05 12.32 -15.46
CA GLN A 323 -20.22 12.31 -14.25
C GLN A 323 -18.93 13.13 -14.42
N GLU A 324 -18.29 13.06 -15.58
CA GLU A 324 -17.16 13.91 -15.95
C GLU A 324 -17.54 15.40 -15.91
N ALA A 325 -18.69 15.77 -16.48
CA ALA A 325 -19.20 17.14 -16.43
C ALA A 325 -19.47 17.63 -14.99
N ARG A 326 -19.99 16.76 -14.11
CA ARG A 326 -20.19 17.09 -12.69
C ARG A 326 -18.87 17.26 -11.93
N ILE A 327 -17.88 16.41 -12.21
CA ILE A 327 -16.55 16.51 -11.61
C ILE A 327 -15.86 17.80 -12.06
N GLU A 328 -15.93 18.13 -13.35
CA GLU A 328 -15.34 19.35 -13.88
C GLU A 328 -16.00 20.61 -13.26
N ALA A 329 -17.33 20.62 -13.12
CA ALA A 329 -18.03 21.69 -12.42
C ALA A 329 -17.63 21.83 -10.94
N ALA A 330 -17.47 20.69 -10.23
CA ALA A 330 -17.04 20.70 -8.83
C ALA A 330 -15.59 21.20 -8.66
N LEU A 331 -14.68 20.79 -9.55
CA LEU A 331 -13.29 21.24 -9.55
C LEU A 331 -13.18 22.74 -9.85
N GLU A 332 -14.06 23.30 -10.68
CA GLU A 332 -14.06 24.73 -10.98
C GLU A 332 -14.52 25.56 -9.76
N VAL A 333 -15.50 25.07 -8.99
CA VAL A 333 -15.90 25.70 -7.72
C VAL A 333 -14.75 25.67 -6.72
N GLU A 334 -14.07 24.52 -6.56
CA GLU A 334 -12.93 24.39 -5.64
C GLU A 334 -11.75 25.28 -6.04
N ARG A 335 -11.50 25.44 -7.34
CA ARG A 335 -10.47 26.39 -7.84
C ARG A 335 -10.81 27.83 -7.48
N GLN A 336 -12.07 28.24 -7.62
CA GLN A 336 -12.52 29.59 -7.27
C GLN A 336 -12.36 29.86 -5.77
N ASP A 337 -12.76 28.91 -4.93
CA ASP A 337 -12.58 29.00 -3.48
C ASP A 337 -11.10 29.14 -3.11
N HIS A 338 -10.23 28.30 -3.69
CA HIS A 338 -8.80 28.34 -3.40
C HIS A 338 -8.11 29.61 -3.91
N THR A 339 -8.55 30.16 -5.05
CA THR A 339 -8.05 31.48 -5.50
C THR A 339 -8.43 32.59 -4.54
N THR A 340 -9.64 32.54 -3.97
CA THR A 340 -10.12 33.54 -3.01
C THR A 340 -9.31 33.45 -1.70
N GLU A 341 -9.07 32.24 -1.20
CA GLU A 341 -8.22 32.01 -0.01
C GLU A 341 -6.77 32.50 -0.22
N LEU A 342 -6.21 32.31 -1.41
CA LEU A 342 -4.86 32.78 -1.76
C LEU A 342 -4.78 34.31 -1.81
N GLU A 343 -5.81 34.98 -2.32
CA GLU A 343 -5.89 36.45 -2.34
C GLU A 343 -5.98 37.03 -0.92
N GLU A 344 -6.83 36.45 -0.05
CA GLU A 344 -6.94 36.84 1.36
C GLU A 344 -5.62 36.63 2.14
N ALA A 345 -4.95 35.51 1.90
CA ALA A 345 -3.65 35.22 2.51
C ALA A 345 -2.57 36.21 2.04
N HIS A 346 -2.57 36.57 0.75
CA HIS A 346 -1.63 37.52 0.19
C HIS A 346 -1.84 38.93 0.77
N GLU A 347 -3.10 39.36 0.93
CA GLU A 347 -3.42 40.64 1.58
C GLU A 347 -2.95 40.66 3.04
N THR A 348 -3.16 39.57 3.77
CA THR A 348 -2.70 39.44 5.16
C THR A 348 -1.17 39.54 5.28
N ILE A 349 -0.44 38.86 4.39
CA ILE A 349 1.03 38.92 4.36
C ILE A 349 1.53 40.34 4.09
N GLU A 350 0.88 41.06 3.17
CA GLU A 350 1.29 42.42 2.83
C GLU A 350 0.99 43.41 3.97
N GLN A 351 -0.13 43.23 4.67
CA GLN A 351 -0.43 44.00 5.89
C GLN A 351 0.62 43.76 6.99
N GLU A 352 1.05 42.51 7.23
CA GLU A 352 2.09 42.21 8.20
C GLU A 352 3.46 42.76 7.80
N ARG A 353 3.80 42.74 6.50
CA ARG A 353 5.01 43.40 5.98
C ARG A 353 5.01 44.91 6.21
N GLN A 354 3.86 45.57 6.01
CA GLN A 354 3.73 47.00 6.27
C GLN A 354 3.88 47.31 7.77
N LYS A 355 3.29 46.50 8.65
CA LYS A 355 3.47 46.64 10.11
C LYS A 355 4.93 46.46 10.52
N ALA A 356 5.62 45.46 9.96
CA ALA A 356 7.04 45.23 10.22
C ALA A 356 7.91 46.42 9.81
N ARG A 357 7.70 46.96 8.60
CA ARG A 357 8.41 48.17 8.13
C ARG A 357 8.14 49.39 9.01
N ALA A 358 6.90 49.56 9.48
CA ALA A 358 6.55 50.64 10.38
C ALA A 358 7.18 50.48 11.77
N ALA A 359 7.34 49.24 12.26
CA ALA A 359 8.02 48.95 13.52
C ALA A 359 9.53 49.20 13.43
N GLU A 360 10.15 48.83 12.32
CA GLU A 360 11.57 49.08 12.03
C GLU A 360 11.87 50.59 12.00
N ALA A 361 11.08 51.37 11.24
CA ALA A 361 11.23 52.83 11.20
C ALA A 361 11.08 53.50 12.58
N ARG A 362 10.23 52.95 13.46
CA ARG A 362 10.09 53.44 14.84
C ARG A 362 11.30 53.09 15.69
N ALA A 363 11.88 51.91 15.52
CA ALA A 363 13.09 51.49 16.22
C ALA A 363 14.28 52.40 15.85
N ASP A 364 14.45 52.71 14.56
CA ASP A 364 15.49 53.62 14.07
C ASP A 364 15.34 55.03 14.67
N THR A 365 14.11 55.52 14.76
CA THR A 365 13.83 56.83 15.36
C THR A 365 14.16 56.83 16.87
N MET A 366 13.84 55.73 17.57
CA MET A 366 14.17 55.58 19.00
C MET A 366 15.67 55.47 19.25
N GLU A 367 16.44 54.82 18.36
CA GLU A 367 17.91 54.73 18.47
C GLU A 367 18.53 56.14 18.46
N VAL A 368 18.12 56.98 17.50
CA VAL A 368 18.59 58.37 17.38
C VAL A 368 18.24 59.20 18.62
N GLU A 369 17.02 59.07 19.15
CA GLU A 369 16.61 59.79 20.36
C GLU A 369 17.41 59.36 21.61
N VAL A 370 17.73 58.07 21.73
CA VAL A 370 18.53 57.55 22.86
C VAL A 370 19.97 58.04 22.76
N GLU A 371 20.58 58.01 21.56
CA GLU A 371 21.93 58.53 21.34
C GLU A 371 22.01 60.03 21.69
N GLN A 372 21.01 60.82 21.27
CA GLN A 372 20.97 62.24 21.57
C GLN A 372 20.85 62.52 23.07
N ARG A 373 19.97 61.81 23.79
CA ARG A 373 19.82 61.98 25.24
C ARG A 373 21.07 61.58 26.02
N LEU A 374 21.76 60.52 25.58
CA LEU A 374 23.00 60.10 26.20
C LEU A 374 24.08 61.19 26.03
N PHE A 375 24.17 61.79 24.85
CA PHE A 375 25.09 62.89 24.58
C PHE A 375 24.79 64.12 25.44
N GLU A 376 23.52 64.52 25.56
CA GLU A 376 23.08 65.63 26.42
C GLU A 376 23.44 65.38 27.90
N ALA A 377 23.17 64.17 28.42
CA ALA A 377 23.48 63.80 29.80
C ALA A 377 24.99 63.80 30.10
N MET A 378 25.82 63.37 29.15
CA MET A 378 27.28 63.40 29.29
C MET A 378 27.81 64.83 29.36
N ASN A 379 27.29 65.74 28.54
CA ASN A 379 27.67 67.16 28.58
C ASN A 379 27.24 67.84 29.88
N GLU A 380 26.06 67.50 30.40
CA GLU A 380 25.57 68.03 31.68
C GLU A 380 26.44 67.55 32.86
N ALA A 381 26.81 66.27 32.88
CA ALA A 381 27.72 65.71 33.88
C ALA A 381 29.10 66.39 33.87
N GLU A 382 29.63 66.69 32.69
CA GLU A 382 30.88 67.43 32.54
C GLU A 382 30.78 68.86 33.08
N GLY A 383 29.67 69.55 32.82
CA GLY A 383 29.40 70.87 33.39
C GLY A 383 29.39 70.86 34.93
N TYR A 384 28.84 69.81 35.54
CA TYR A 384 28.86 69.65 37.01
C TYR A 384 30.25 69.38 37.56
N LEU A 385 31.05 68.54 36.87
CA LEU A 385 32.42 68.24 37.28
C LEU A 385 33.32 69.48 37.20
N GLU A 386 33.18 70.29 36.15
CA GLU A 386 33.93 71.54 36.00
C GLU A 386 33.54 72.58 37.06
N LEU A 387 32.24 72.67 37.40
CA LEU A 387 31.79 73.53 38.49
C LEU A 387 32.35 73.07 39.85
N ALA A 388 32.35 71.75 40.11
CA ALA A 388 32.95 71.18 41.32
C ALA A 388 34.45 71.47 41.41
N ARG A 389 35.16 71.40 40.28
CA ARG A 389 36.58 71.77 40.18
C ARG A 389 36.81 73.23 40.55
N GLN A 390 36.04 74.15 39.98
CA GLN A 390 36.15 75.58 40.28
C GLN A 390 35.83 75.89 41.75
N MET A 391 34.83 75.22 42.34
CA MET A 391 34.52 75.35 43.76
C MET A 391 35.68 74.86 44.64
N LEU A 392 36.26 73.70 44.34
CA LEU A 392 37.40 73.15 45.07
C LEU A 392 38.66 74.03 44.92
N GLU A 393 38.94 74.55 43.73
CA GLU A 393 40.06 75.49 43.51
C GLU A 393 39.87 76.81 44.29
N SER A 394 38.61 77.28 44.45
CA SER A 394 38.31 78.48 45.25
C SER A 394 38.43 78.26 46.77
N GLN A 395 38.19 77.03 47.26
CA GLN A 395 38.23 76.68 48.68
C GLN A 395 39.57 76.10 49.16
N ALA A 396 40.43 75.61 48.25
CA ALA A 396 41.74 75.03 48.54
C ALA A 396 42.74 75.97 49.24
N SER A 397 42.38 77.23 49.48
CA SER A 397 43.15 78.16 50.31
C SER A 397 42.83 78.07 51.81
N GLN A 398 41.87 77.25 52.25
CA GLN A 398 41.34 77.32 53.63
C GLN A 398 41.52 76.09 54.53
N THR A 399 41.72 74.84 54.06
CA THR A 399 41.93 73.68 54.97
C THR A 399 42.59 72.44 54.31
N ASP A 400 43.41 71.70 55.07
CA ASP A 400 44.09 70.44 54.65
C ASP A 400 43.13 69.25 54.40
N GLU A 401 41.86 69.32 54.82
CA GLU A 401 40.84 68.30 54.51
C GLU A 401 40.41 68.32 53.02
N LEU A 402 40.69 69.40 52.29
CA LEU A 402 40.36 69.52 50.86
C LEU A 402 41.32 68.76 49.95
N THR A 403 42.47 68.31 50.46
CA THR A 403 43.46 67.54 49.68
C THR A 403 42.91 66.17 49.30
N ASP A 404 42.23 65.47 50.20
CA ASP A 404 41.63 64.16 49.92
C ASP A 404 40.45 64.25 48.94
N LEU A 405 39.60 65.28 49.07
CA LEU A 405 38.51 65.53 48.12
C LEU A 405 39.02 65.93 46.74
N ARG A 406 40.16 66.63 46.66
CA ARG A 406 40.82 66.95 45.40
C ARG A 406 41.35 65.70 44.70
N VAL A 407 41.95 64.78 45.45
CA VAL A 407 42.40 63.48 44.92
C VAL A 407 41.20 62.66 44.42
N GLN A 408 40.09 62.60 45.17
CA GLN A 408 38.88 61.92 44.73
C GLN A 408 38.23 62.57 43.49
N LEU A 409 38.26 63.91 43.39
CA LEU A 409 37.79 64.60 42.19
C LEU A 409 38.68 64.28 40.98
N GLU A 410 40.00 64.24 41.17
CA GLU A 410 40.95 63.94 40.10
C GLU A 410 40.83 62.48 39.62
N ASP A 411 40.61 61.54 40.54
CA ASP A 411 40.29 60.14 40.22
C ASP A 411 38.95 60.00 39.47
N THR A 412 37.92 60.75 39.87
CA THR A 412 36.61 60.73 39.18
C THR A 412 36.66 61.40 37.82
N LEU A 413 37.44 62.48 37.65
CA LEU A 413 37.72 63.11 36.36
C LEU A 413 38.50 62.15 35.44
N SER A 414 39.51 61.47 35.97
CA SER A 414 40.27 60.44 35.25
C SER A 414 39.37 59.28 34.79
N THR A 415 38.49 58.81 35.69
CA THR A 415 37.51 57.75 35.37
C THR A 415 36.49 58.20 34.33
N SER A 416 36.01 59.44 34.42
CA SER A 416 35.09 60.05 33.45
C SER A 416 35.75 60.18 32.07
N SER A 417 37.02 60.60 32.01
CA SER A 417 37.81 60.64 30.77
C SER A 417 37.97 59.24 30.17
N ALA A 418 38.34 58.25 30.97
CA ALA A 418 38.49 56.86 30.52
C ALA A 418 37.17 56.24 30.01
N LEU A 419 36.04 56.58 30.64
CA LEU A 419 34.72 56.17 30.15
C LEU A 419 34.36 56.85 28.82
N ARG A 420 34.72 58.13 28.65
CA ARG A 420 34.58 58.85 27.38
C ARG A 420 35.38 58.18 26.27
N ASP A 421 36.66 57.90 26.52
CA ASP A 421 37.52 57.21 25.58
C ASP A 421 36.96 55.84 25.20
N ARG A 422 36.35 55.14 26.16
CA ARG A 422 35.69 53.86 25.91
C ARG A 422 34.40 54.01 25.10
N VAL A 423 33.56 55.00 25.38
CA VAL A 423 32.34 55.30 24.60
C VAL A 423 32.71 55.71 23.18
N ASP A 424 33.72 56.56 23.00
CA ASP A 424 34.24 56.94 21.69
C ASP A 424 34.82 55.74 20.95
N THR A 425 35.55 54.86 21.64
CA THR A 425 36.07 53.63 21.06
C THR A 425 34.93 52.70 20.63
N LEU A 426 33.89 52.56 21.43
CA LEU A 426 32.71 51.75 21.10
C LEU A 426 31.91 52.37 19.96
N SER A 427 31.73 53.70 19.93
CA SER A 427 31.08 54.42 18.84
C SER A 427 31.87 54.28 17.53
N LYS A 428 33.20 54.42 17.57
CA LYS A 428 34.09 54.18 16.42
C LYS A 428 34.03 52.72 15.98
N LYS A 429 33.99 51.75 16.89
CA LYS A 429 33.81 50.32 16.57
C LYS A 429 32.43 50.04 15.97
N ASN A 430 31.36 50.64 16.49
CA ASN A 430 30.02 50.48 15.95
C ASN A 430 29.89 51.12 14.56
N LYS A 431 30.46 52.31 14.35
CA LYS A 431 30.56 52.93 13.02
C LYS A 431 31.42 52.09 12.08
N ALA A 432 32.53 51.53 12.56
CA ALA A 432 33.38 50.64 11.78
C ALA A 432 32.66 49.33 11.43
N LEU A 433 31.85 48.76 12.33
CA LEU A 433 31.02 47.59 12.07
C LEU A 433 29.86 47.90 11.13
N LYS A 434 29.13 49.01 11.32
CA LYS A 434 28.10 49.49 10.37
C LYS A 434 28.72 49.72 8.99
N HIS A 435 29.90 50.34 8.91
CA HIS A 435 30.64 50.47 7.66
C HIS A 435 31.23 49.16 7.15
N GLN A 436 31.59 48.19 7.99
CA GLN A 436 32.01 46.86 7.53
C GLN A 436 30.83 46.06 7.00
N VAL A 437 29.63 46.21 7.56
CA VAL A 437 28.39 45.59 7.06
C VAL A 437 27.97 46.25 5.75
N LEU A 438 27.97 47.59 5.68
CA LEU A 438 27.73 48.32 4.43
C LEU A 438 28.80 48.01 3.39
N ARG A 439 30.08 47.99 3.78
CA ARG A 439 31.16 47.56 2.87
C ARG A 439 31.08 46.09 2.55
N ALA A 440 30.57 45.19 3.40
CA ALA A 440 30.38 43.78 3.05
C ALA A 440 29.21 43.60 2.08
N GLN A 441 28.17 44.44 2.19
CA GLN A 441 27.07 44.52 1.24
C GLN A 441 27.52 45.14 -0.09
N ASP A 442 28.32 46.22 -0.03
CA ASP A 442 28.92 46.87 -1.19
C ASP A 442 30.06 46.04 -1.79
N SER A 443 30.79 45.25 -1.00
CA SER A 443 31.80 44.28 -1.46
C SER A 443 31.15 43.00 -1.94
N ALA A 444 29.94 42.64 -1.51
CA ALA A 444 29.15 41.61 -2.17
C ALA A 444 28.61 42.13 -3.52
N ALA A 445 28.28 43.41 -3.62
CA ALA A 445 27.92 44.08 -4.88
C ALA A 445 29.14 44.38 -5.79
N ALA A 446 30.34 44.57 -5.22
CA ALA A 446 31.58 44.88 -5.94
C ALA A 446 32.48 43.65 -6.19
N ALA A 447 32.40 42.58 -5.40
CA ALA A 447 32.97 41.29 -5.76
C ALA A 447 32.25 40.68 -6.98
N GLN A 448 31.00 41.06 -7.22
CA GLN A 448 30.31 40.82 -8.49
C GLN A 448 30.87 41.65 -9.67
N SER A 449 31.69 42.68 -9.44
CA SER A 449 32.23 43.55 -10.49
C SER A 449 33.77 43.57 -10.62
N VAL A 450 34.52 42.91 -9.74
CA VAL A 450 36.01 42.92 -9.74
C VAL A 450 36.61 41.50 -9.72
N ASN A 451 36.05 40.60 -10.53
CA ASN A 451 36.81 39.43 -11.04
C ASN A 451 37.27 39.77 -12.47
N THR A 452 38.34 40.55 -12.59
CA THR A 452 39.12 40.58 -13.83
C THR A 452 39.95 39.30 -13.88
N PRO A 453 39.74 38.43 -14.88
CA PRO A 453 40.36 37.12 -14.92
C PRO A 453 41.87 37.24 -15.14
N SER A 454 42.64 36.86 -14.12
CA SER A 454 43.98 36.32 -14.33
C SER A 454 43.85 35.11 -15.27
N GLU A 455 44.59 35.11 -16.37
CA GLU A 455 44.60 34.12 -17.47
C GLU A 455 45.12 32.73 -17.06
N THR A 456 44.70 32.22 -15.92
CA THR A 456 44.73 30.79 -15.61
C THR A 456 43.32 30.29 -15.84
N GLY A 457 43.06 29.72 -17.02
CA GLY A 457 41.73 29.36 -17.51
C GLY A 457 40.85 28.71 -16.44
N GLY A 458 39.98 29.51 -15.82
CA GLY A 458 39.08 29.07 -14.77
C GLY A 458 38.21 27.94 -15.30
N SER A 459 38.11 26.85 -14.54
CA SER A 459 37.29 25.72 -14.93
C SER A 459 35.83 26.18 -15.02
N VAL A 460 35.20 26.04 -16.19
CA VAL A 460 33.79 26.35 -16.37
C VAL A 460 32.95 25.14 -15.94
N LEU A 461 32.13 25.29 -14.91
CA LEU A 461 31.16 24.28 -14.49
C LEU A 461 29.89 24.41 -15.34
N LYS A 462 29.77 23.57 -16.37
CA LYS A 462 28.57 23.56 -17.23
C LYS A 462 27.45 22.77 -16.57
N LEU A 463 26.38 23.45 -16.16
CA LEU A 463 25.18 22.81 -15.61
C LEU A 463 24.35 22.10 -16.67
N LYS A 464 24.52 22.50 -17.94
CA LYS A 464 23.86 21.91 -19.10
C LYS A 464 24.84 21.69 -20.24
N HIS A 465 24.71 20.56 -20.92
CA HIS A 465 25.36 20.30 -22.20
C HIS A 465 24.28 20.12 -23.27
N LYS A 466 24.24 21.02 -24.26
CA LYS A 466 23.23 21.01 -25.34
C LYS A 466 21.78 20.96 -24.80
N GLY A 467 21.51 21.73 -23.74
CA GLY A 467 20.19 21.79 -23.09
C GLY A 467 19.88 20.64 -22.12
N ILE A 468 20.70 19.59 -22.08
CA ILE A 468 20.53 18.42 -21.20
C ILE A 468 21.36 18.64 -19.93
N ILE A 469 20.78 18.35 -18.76
CA ILE A 469 21.51 18.38 -17.48
C ILE A 469 22.32 17.09 -17.37
N PRO A 470 23.67 17.13 -17.36
CA PRO A 470 24.50 15.93 -17.31
C PRO A 470 24.29 15.12 -16.02
N ASP A 471 24.51 13.81 -16.07
CA ASP A 471 24.31 12.93 -14.92
C ASP A 471 25.15 13.31 -13.69
N SER A 472 26.37 13.81 -13.89
CA SER A 472 27.20 14.34 -12.80
C SER A 472 26.52 15.50 -12.07
N THR A 473 25.90 16.43 -12.82
CA THR A 473 25.14 17.55 -12.26
C THR A 473 23.85 17.07 -11.62
N ARG A 474 23.17 16.08 -12.21
CA ARG A 474 21.96 15.46 -11.62
C ARG A 474 22.29 14.78 -10.29
N ASN A 475 23.43 14.09 -10.20
CA ASN A 475 23.93 13.46 -8.97
C ASN A 475 24.21 14.53 -7.91
N LEU A 476 24.97 15.57 -8.26
CA LEU A 476 25.23 16.69 -7.36
C LEU A 476 23.94 17.31 -6.81
N ILE A 477 22.93 17.53 -7.65
CA ILE A 477 21.62 18.04 -7.22
C ILE A 477 20.97 17.11 -6.19
N ARG A 478 20.96 15.79 -6.44
CA ARG A 478 20.40 14.80 -5.51
C ARG A 478 21.17 14.79 -4.18
N ASP A 479 22.49 14.86 -4.23
CA ASP A 479 23.34 14.89 -3.04
C ASP A 479 23.05 16.14 -2.21
N LEU A 480 22.97 17.31 -2.84
CA LEU A 480 22.61 18.57 -2.18
C LEU A 480 21.24 18.50 -1.51
N ILE A 481 20.22 17.97 -2.18
CA ILE A 481 18.91 17.74 -1.57
C ILE A 481 19.02 16.77 -0.39
N SER A 482 19.82 15.70 -0.52
CA SER A 482 20.04 14.72 0.56
C SER A 482 20.73 15.32 1.79
N PHE A 483 21.55 16.36 1.59
CA PHE A 483 22.14 17.16 2.67
C PHE A 483 21.16 18.19 3.29
N GLY A 484 19.88 18.16 2.88
CA GLY A 484 18.82 18.98 3.46
C GLY A 484 18.61 20.33 2.79
N LEU A 485 19.23 20.58 1.63
CA LEU A 485 18.97 21.81 0.89
C LEU A 485 17.55 21.82 0.33
N LYS A 486 16.89 22.98 0.37
CA LYS A 486 15.61 23.17 -0.30
C LYS A 486 15.82 23.32 -1.79
N VAL A 487 14.83 22.91 -2.59
CA VAL A 487 14.85 22.96 -4.07
C VAL A 487 15.30 24.32 -4.62
N HIS A 488 14.81 25.43 -4.06
CA HIS A 488 15.17 26.79 -4.52
C HIS A 488 16.60 27.19 -4.15
N GLN A 489 17.20 26.58 -3.13
CA GLN A 489 18.55 26.88 -2.65
C GLN A 489 19.64 26.12 -3.42
N VAL A 490 19.29 25.03 -4.10
CA VAL A 490 20.27 24.16 -4.78
C VAL A 490 21.13 24.97 -5.76
N ARG A 491 20.51 25.84 -6.55
CA ARG A 491 21.24 26.66 -7.54
C ARG A 491 22.19 27.64 -6.85
N GLU A 492 21.70 28.39 -5.88
CA GLU A 492 22.48 29.41 -5.15
C GLU A 492 23.70 28.78 -4.48
N VAL A 493 23.55 27.57 -3.93
CA VAL A 493 24.67 26.85 -3.31
C VAL A 493 25.67 26.35 -4.36
N ILE A 494 25.22 25.85 -5.52
CA ILE A 494 26.15 25.47 -6.60
C ILE A 494 26.94 26.69 -7.08
N GLU A 495 26.29 27.85 -7.25
CA GLU A 495 26.93 29.09 -7.65
C GLU A 495 27.93 29.58 -6.59
N ALA A 496 27.55 29.57 -5.31
CA ALA A 496 28.44 29.97 -4.22
C ALA A 496 29.67 29.05 -4.06
N VAL A 497 29.49 27.73 -4.18
CA VAL A 497 30.61 26.77 -4.09
C VAL A 497 31.54 26.89 -5.30
N ALA A 498 30.99 27.09 -6.50
CA ALA A 498 31.78 27.28 -7.70
C ALA A 498 32.58 28.60 -7.66
N ASP A 499 31.98 29.68 -7.18
CA ASP A 499 32.64 30.97 -7.01
C ASP A 499 33.84 30.87 -6.05
N VAL A 500 33.66 30.23 -4.90
CA VAL A 500 34.76 29.95 -3.94
C VAL A 500 35.85 29.08 -4.55
N ALA A 501 35.50 28.17 -5.46
CA ALA A 501 36.44 27.32 -6.17
C ALA A 501 37.13 28.00 -7.38
N GLY A 502 36.84 29.27 -7.66
CA GLY A 502 37.35 29.98 -8.84
C GLY A 502 36.79 29.44 -10.16
N ALA A 503 35.63 28.80 -10.13
CA ALA A 503 34.94 28.23 -11.27
C ALA A 503 33.74 29.10 -11.68
N VAL A 504 33.55 29.32 -12.98
CA VAL A 504 32.37 30.01 -13.50
C VAL A 504 31.28 28.99 -13.81
N VAL A 505 30.08 29.20 -13.25
CA VAL A 505 28.92 28.36 -13.55
C VAL A 505 28.29 28.80 -14.88
N ASP A 506 28.24 27.89 -15.85
CA ASP A 506 27.61 28.11 -17.15
C ASP A 506 26.28 27.35 -17.24
N GLY A 507 25.20 28.08 -17.52
CA GLY A 507 23.83 27.58 -17.61
C GLY A 507 22.97 27.87 -16.37
N ASN A 508 21.73 27.39 -16.39
CA ASN A 508 20.75 27.59 -15.33
C ASN A 508 19.90 26.32 -15.15
N ILE A 509 19.60 25.96 -13.90
CA ILE A 509 18.70 24.87 -13.52
C ILE A 509 17.51 25.46 -12.78
N SER A 510 16.30 25.25 -13.30
CA SER A 510 15.08 25.71 -12.65
C SER A 510 14.70 24.78 -11.49
N GLU A 511 13.94 25.31 -10.52
CA GLU A 511 13.37 24.51 -9.43
C GLU A 511 12.57 23.30 -9.95
N ARG A 512 11.85 23.47 -11.05
CA ARG A 512 11.10 22.38 -11.70
C ARG A 512 12.04 21.26 -12.16
N SER A 513 13.20 21.59 -12.74
CA SER A 513 14.21 20.60 -13.13
C SER A 513 14.80 19.91 -11.91
N VAL A 514 15.11 20.63 -10.83
CA VAL A 514 15.58 20.04 -9.57
C VAL A 514 14.56 19.03 -9.03
N ARG A 515 13.27 19.41 -8.93
CA ARG A 515 12.20 18.49 -8.47
C ARG A 515 12.10 17.23 -9.32
N ARG A 516 12.14 17.36 -10.64
CA ARG A 516 12.12 16.21 -11.56
C ARG A 516 13.32 15.30 -11.38
N ILE A 517 14.52 15.87 -11.24
CA ILE A 517 15.74 15.11 -10.98
C ILE A 517 15.63 14.32 -9.67
N THR A 518 15.06 14.91 -8.63
CA THR A 518 14.78 14.22 -7.36
C THR A 518 13.77 13.07 -7.53
N LEU A 519 12.66 13.31 -8.25
CA LEU A 519 11.64 12.29 -8.51
C LEU A 519 12.18 11.13 -9.35
N GLU A 520 13.00 11.41 -10.36
CA GLU A 520 13.70 10.37 -11.14
C GLU A 520 14.66 9.57 -10.25
N GLY A 521 15.29 10.21 -9.27
CA GLY A 521 16.09 9.53 -8.26
C GLY A 521 15.29 8.56 -7.38
N MET A 522 14.03 8.89 -7.09
CA MET A 522 13.12 8.00 -6.36
C MET A 522 12.77 6.76 -7.18
N ILE A 523 12.40 6.93 -8.47
CA ILE A 523 12.16 5.81 -9.40
C ILE A 523 13.40 4.92 -9.48
N ALA A 524 14.59 5.51 -9.65
CA ALA A 524 15.85 4.75 -9.69
C ALA A 524 16.09 3.98 -8.39
N SER A 525 15.74 4.54 -7.23
CA SER A 525 15.84 3.85 -5.94
C SER A 525 14.87 2.67 -5.83
N GLU A 526 13.67 2.76 -6.41
CA GLU A 526 12.71 1.65 -6.43
C GLU A 526 13.20 0.52 -7.32
N LEU A 527 13.69 0.84 -8.52
CA LEU A 527 14.33 -0.13 -9.41
C LEU A 527 15.50 -0.83 -8.72
N GLN A 528 16.35 -0.07 -8.04
CA GLN A 528 17.48 -0.62 -7.29
C GLN A 528 17.00 -1.58 -6.19
N VAL A 529 15.99 -1.18 -5.40
CA VAL A 529 15.43 -2.04 -4.35
C VAL A 529 14.87 -3.34 -4.93
N ALA A 530 14.15 -3.28 -6.06
CA ALA A 530 13.61 -4.47 -6.71
C ALA A 530 14.73 -5.43 -7.18
N VAL A 531 15.74 -4.91 -7.87
CA VAL A 531 16.90 -5.70 -8.34
C VAL A 531 17.67 -6.31 -7.16
N GLU A 532 17.95 -5.52 -6.14
CA GLU A 532 18.69 -6.01 -4.97
C GLU A 532 17.88 -7.04 -4.18
N SER A 533 16.56 -6.85 -4.01
CA SER A 533 15.66 -7.81 -3.36
C SER A 533 15.60 -9.13 -4.13
N LYS A 534 15.56 -9.06 -5.47
CA LYS A 534 15.66 -10.23 -6.35
C LYS A 534 16.99 -10.96 -6.21
N SER A 535 18.10 -10.26 -6.02
CA SER A 535 19.42 -10.88 -5.84
C SER A 535 19.72 -11.35 -4.41
N ALA A 536 18.97 -10.88 -3.41
CA ALA A 536 19.23 -11.19 -2.00
C ALA A 536 18.99 -12.67 -1.68
N GLU A 537 19.83 -13.24 -0.81
CA GLU A 537 19.62 -14.57 -0.22
C GLU A 537 18.50 -14.54 0.83
N GLY A 538 18.36 -13.40 1.53
CA GLY A 538 17.32 -13.20 2.52
C GLY A 538 17.06 -11.73 2.84
N ILE A 539 15.85 -11.44 3.28
CA ILE A 539 15.36 -10.09 3.57
C ILE A 539 14.82 -10.08 5.00
N THR A 540 15.24 -9.09 5.78
CA THR A 540 14.59 -8.74 7.05
C THR A 540 13.98 -7.36 6.92
N ILE A 541 12.70 -7.22 7.24
CA ILE A 541 11.98 -5.95 7.13
C ILE A 541 11.95 -5.23 8.48
N SER A 542 11.82 -3.92 8.47
CA SER A 542 11.57 -3.16 9.69
C SER A 542 10.67 -1.97 9.42
N SER A 543 9.80 -1.64 10.37
CA SER A 543 9.03 -0.41 10.34
C SER A 543 9.08 0.31 11.67
N ASP A 544 9.09 1.64 11.59
CA ASP A 544 8.97 2.52 12.75
C ASP A 544 7.92 3.59 12.45
N GLY A 545 6.98 3.76 13.37
CA GLY A 545 5.82 4.64 13.24
C GLY A 545 5.90 5.78 14.25
N THR A 546 5.68 7.01 13.81
CA THR A 546 5.64 8.20 14.68
C THR A 546 4.44 9.08 14.35
N THR A 547 4.03 9.94 15.28
CA THR A 547 2.97 10.93 15.04
C THR A 547 3.57 12.32 15.12
N HIS A 548 3.39 13.11 14.06
CA HIS A 548 3.77 14.52 14.04
C HIS A 548 2.56 15.37 13.65
N LYS A 549 2.14 16.27 14.56
CA LYS A 549 0.98 17.16 14.37
C LYS A 549 -0.30 16.42 13.95
N ASN A 550 -0.64 15.34 14.66
CA ASN A 550 -1.80 14.48 14.39
C ASN A 550 -1.76 13.75 13.04
N VAL A 551 -0.63 13.75 12.34
CA VAL A 551 -0.40 12.92 11.15
C VAL A 551 0.54 11.78 11.55
N ASN A 552 0.13 10.56 11.27
CA ASN A 552 0.94 9.38 11.52
C ASN A 552 1.88 9.17 10.34
N TYR A 553 3.13 8.84 10.61
CA TYR A 553 4.17 8.59 9.61
C TYR A 553 4.80 7.24 9.89
N ASP A 554 4.81 6.37 8.88
CA ASP A 554 5.47 5.08 8.91
C ASP A 554 6.73 5.16 8.05
N SER A 555 7.87 4.86 8.65
CA SER A 555 9.10 4.57 7.94
C SER A 555 9.24 3.06 7.72
N ARG A 556 9.71 2.65 6.54
CA ARG A 556 9.88 1.24 6.18
C ARG A 556 11.31 1.01 5.69
N HIS A 557 11.93 -0.07 6.11
CA HIS A 557 13.29 -0.43 5.73
C HIS A 557 13.41 -1.92 5.40
N LEU A 558 14.34 -2.22 4.51
CA LEU A 558 14.77 -3.56 4.15
C LEU A 558 16.23 -3.74 4.56
N HIS A 559 16.53 -4.88 5.15
CA HIS A 559 17.88 -5.37 5.38
C HIS A 559 18.08 -6.60 4.49
N LEU A 560 18.84 -6.41 3.41
CA LEU A 560 19.11 -7.41 2.39
C LEU A 560 20.40 -8.13 2.74
N ASN A 561 20.37 -9.46 2.80
CA ASN A 561 21.54 -10.30 2.89
C ASN A 561 21.94 -10.77 1.49
N THR A 562 23.18 -10.49 1.09
CA THR A 562 23.75 -10.89 -0.21
C THR A 562 24.75 -12.04 -0.09
N GLY A 563 24.77 -12.73 1.06
CA GLY A 563 25.76 -13.75 1.42
C GLY A 563 26.99 -13.12 2.06
N ASP A 564 27.69 -12.27 1.31
CA ASP A 564 28.95 -11.64 1.75
C ASP A 564 28.76 -10.29 2.46
N SER A 565 27.59 -9.65 2.29
CA SER A 565 27.33 -8.33 2.84
C SER A 565 25.86 -8.11 3.23
N HIS A 566 25.67 -7.19 4.17
CA HIS A 566 24.35 -6.71 4.56
C HIS A 566 24.13 -5.29 4.06
N ILE A 567 23.04 -5.10 3.33
CA ILE A 567 22.68 -3.82 2.72
C ILE A 567 21.37 -3.35 3.34
N ARG A 568 21.34 -2.10 3.82
CA ARG A 568 20.11 -1.46 4.29
C ARG A 568 19.55 -0.53 3.22
N ARG A 569 18.26 -0.67 2.94
CA ARG A 569 17.49 0.22 2.06
C ARG A 569 16.28 0.79 2.81
N THR A 570 15.94 2.04 2.51
CA THR A 570 14.67 2.63 2.96
C THR A 570 13.67 2.51 1.83
N LEU A 571 12.41 2.21 2.17
CA LEU A 571 11.29 2.31 1.25
C LEU A 571 10.59 3.68 1.35
N GLY A 572 11.20 4.63 2.06
CA GLY A 572 10.66 5.95 2.31
C GLY A 572 9.83 6.05 3.60
N ILE A 573 9.23 7.22 3.76
CA ILE A 573 8.32 7.57 4.87
C ILE A 573 6.97 7.88 4.24
N GLN A 574 5.91 7.25 4.73
CA GLN A 574 4.55 7.44 4.24
C GLN A 574 3.66 7.88 5.38
N SER A 575 2.76 8.83 5.11
CA SER A 575 1.72 9.15 6.08
C SER A 575 0.68 8.03 6.11
N SER A 576 0.29 7.58 7.30
CA SER A 576 -0.83 6.67 7.52
C SER A 576 -2.00 7.42 8.16
N HIS A 577 -3.22 6.98 7.87
CA HIS A 577 -4.41 7.53 8.52
C HIS A 577 -4.47 7.13 10.01
N ASN A 578 -4.03 5.90 10.35
CA ASN A 578 -4.02 5.40 11.73
C ASN A 578 -2.85 4.43 11.97
N HIS A 579 -2.62 4.08 13.24
CA HIS A 579 -1.53 3.18 13.67
C HIS A 579 -1.99 1.73 13.89
N THR A 580 -3.06 1.29 13.21
CA THR A 580 -3.48 -0.12 13.37
C THR A 580 -2.53 -1.04 12.63
N SER A 581 -2.33 -2.24 13.16
CA SER A 581 -1.52 -3.28 12.52
C SER A 581 -2.01 -3.62 11.09
N GLN A 582 -3.32 -3.56 10.87
CA GLN A 582 -3.93 -3.79 9.55
C GLN A 582 -3.55 -2.69 8.56
N SER A 583 -3.67 -1.41 8.95
CA SER A 583 -3.26 -0.29 8.09
C SER A 583 -1.77 -0.32 7.76
N GLN A 584 -0.94 -0.69 8.74
CA GLN A 584 0.49 -0.84 8.53
C GLN A 584 0.82 -1.99 7.56
N LEU A 585 0.13 -3.14 7.65
CA LEU A 585 0.25 -4.24 6.70
C LEU A 585 -0.18 -3.81 5.29
N THR A 586 -1.31 -3.12 5.16
CA THR A 586 -1.78 -2.57 3.89
C THR A 586 -0.74 -1.61 3.29
N GLY A 587 -0.14 -0.76 4.12
CA GLY A 587 0.97 0.11 3.70
C GLY A 587 2.19 -0.67 3.22
N TRP A 588 2.53 -1.80 3.85
CA TRP A 588 3.57 -2.71 3.36
C TRP A 588 3.22 -3.33 2.01
N LYS A 589 2.00 -3.88 1.86
CA LYS A 589 1.51 -4.46 0.60
C LYS A 589 1.58 -3.45 -0.54
N SER A 590 1.01 -2.27 -0.33
CA SER A 590 1.00 -1.18 -1.31
C SER A 590 2.42 -0.74 -1.66
N ARG A 591 3.32 -0.61 -0.68
CA ARG A 591 4.68 -0.15 -0.95
C ARG A 591 5.50 -1.17 -1.73
N VAL A 592 5.41 -2.46 -1.39
CA VAL A 592 6.07 -3.54 -2.14
C VAL A 592 5.52 -3.58 -3.57
N GLN A 593 4.20 -3.55 -3.74
CA GLN A 593 3.57 -3.56 -5.07
C GLN A 593 4.05 -2.37 -5.91
N SER A 594 4.07 -1.15 -5.36
CA SER A 594 4.56 0.05 -6.07
C SER A 594 6.02 -0.07 -6.53
N VAL A 595 6.89 -0.71 -5.74
CA VAL A 595 8.29 -0.97 -6.15
C VAL A 595 8.33 -1.96 -7.30
N LEU A 596 7.52 -3.02 -7.25
CA LEU A 596 7.48 -4.06 -8.28
C LEU A 596 6.83 -3.57 -9.57
N ASP A 597 5.74 -2.79 -9.50
CA ASP A 597 5.10 -2.17 -10.66
C ASP A 597 6.07 -1.26 -11.40
N THR A 598 6.81 -0.44 -10.65
CA THR A 598 7.85 0.44 -11.22
C THR A 598 8.95 -0.37 -11.91
N TYR A 599 9.36 -1.49 -11.31
CA TYR A 599 10.32 -2.41 -11.92
C TYR A 599 9.77 -3.08 -13.18
N ASN A 600 8.56 -3.64 -13.13
CA ASN A 600 7.91 -4.34 -14.22
C ASN A 600 7.60 -3.42 -15.41
N ALA A 601 7.36 -2.13 -15.16
CA ALA A 601 7.21 -1.11 -16.20
C ALA A 601 8.56 -0.66 -16.83
N SER A 602 9.70 -1.04 -16.24
CA SER A 602 11.02 -0.77 -16.80
C SER A 602 11.41 -1.80 -17.87
N PRO A 603 12.34 -1.49 -18.79
CA PRO A 603 12.84 -2.46 -19.76
C PRO A 603 13.35 -3.76 -19.11
N LEU A 604 13.98 -3.68 -17.93
CA LEU A 604 14.48 -4.85 -17.21
C LEU A 604 13.36 -5.75 -16.68
N GLY A 605 12.26 -5.16 -16.20
CA GLY A 605 11.13 -5.92 -15.68
C GLY A 605 10.18 -6.42 -16.77
N CYS A 606 10.21 -5.83 -17.96
CA CYS A 606 9.54 -6.40 -19.13
C CYS A 606 10.19 -7.74 -19.55
N ASP A 607 11.51 -7.85 -19.46
CA ASP A 607 12.25 -9.07 -19.79
C ASP A 607 12.13 -10.14 -18.68
N GLU A 608 12.20 -9.73 -17.41
CA GLU A 608 12.14 -10.65 -16.27
C GLU A 608 11.30 -10.06 -15.13
N PRO A 609 9.95 -10.13 -15.23
CA PRO A 609 9.05 -9.50 -14.29
C PRO A 609 9.18 -10.10 -12.89
N LEU A 610 8.96 -9.26 -11.88
CA LEU A 610 8.96 -9.64 -10.48
C LEU A 610 7.55 -9.63 -9.91
N ASP A 611 7.27 -10.62 -9.08
CA ASP A 611 6.01 -10.74 -8.34
C ASP A 611 6.26 -10.58 -6.83
N THR A 612 5.23 -10.11 -6.13
CA THR A 612 5.17 -9.99 -4.67
C THR A 612 5.48 -11.33 -4.00
N LYS A 613 5.12 -12.45 -4.64
CA LYS A 613 5.44 -13.80 -4.18
C LYS A 613 6.95 -14.02 -4.05
N THR A 614 7.73 -13.63 -5.06
CA THR A 614 9.20 -13.77 -5.06
C THR A 614 9.84 -12.94 -3.95
N PHE A 615 9.31 -11.75 -3.67
CA PHE A 615 9.77 -10.93 -2.55
C PHE A 615 9.51 -11.62 -1.20
N LEU A 616 8.27 -12.07 -0.95
CA LEU A 616 7.88 -12.66 0.33
C LEU A 616 8.56 -13.99 0.64
N GLN A 617 8.86 -14.81 -0.38
CA GLN A 617 9.63 -16.03 -0.21
C GLN A 617 11.02 -15.77 0.38
N LYS A 618 11.58 -14.56 0.16
CA LYS A 618 12.88 -14.15 0.70
C LYS A 618 12.79 -13.43 2.04
N VAL A 619 11.60 -13.09 2.53
CA VAL A 619 11.45 -12.42 3.83
C VAL A 619 11.55 -13.46 4.96
N TYR A 620 12.59 -13.36 5.77
CA TYR A 620 12.84 -14.29 6.90
C TYR A 620 12.53 -13.70 8.27
N GLY A 621 12.24 -12.40 8.35
CA GLY A 621 11.93 -11.79 9.63
C GLY A 621 11.58 -10.33 9.59
N MET A 622 11.18 -9.82 10.76
CA MET A 622 10.74 -8.47 10.98
C MET A 622 11.34 -7.89 12.27
N LEU A 623 11.81 -6.65 12.19
CA LEU A 623 12.28 -5.85 13.32
C LEU A 623 11.22 -4.77 13.61
N THR A 624 10.58 -4.83 14.76
CA THR A 624 9.62 -3.82 15.22
C THR A 624 9.83 -3.55 16.72
N ASP A 625 9.11 -2.59 17.29
CA ASP A 625 9.09 -2.44 18.74
C ASP A 625 8.27 -3.56 19.42
N HIS A 626 8.13 -3.48 20.75
CA HIS A 626 7.39 -4.48 21.55
C HIS A 626 5.91 -4.16 21.74
N ALA A 627 5.38 -3.13 21.10
CA ALA A 627 3.97 -2.76 21.24
C ALA A 627 3.03 -3.86 20.72
N GLU A 628 1.82 -3.96 21.28
CA GLU A 628 0.87 -5.03 20.94
C GLU A 628 0.38 -4.94 19.49
N ASP A 629 0.21 -3.73 18.97
CA ASP A 629 -0.05 -3.49 17.54
C ASP A 629 1.10 -3.99 16.67
N GLN A 630 2.35 -3.78 17.06
CA GLN A 630 3.50 -4.31 16.32
C GLN A 630 3.63 -5.83 16.38
N LYS A 631 3.29 -6.47 17.51
CA LYS A 631 3.15 -7.93 17.60
C LYS A 631 2.00 -8.45 16.74
N CYS A 632 0.89 -7.71 16.69
CA CYS A 632 -0.22 -8.01 15.80
C CYS A 632 0.22 -7.92 14.33
N LEU A 633 0.92 -6.85 13.94
CA LEU A 633 1.48 -6.68 12.60
C LEU A 633 2.41 -7.84 12.24
N LYS A 634 3.30 -8.24 13.15
CA LYS A 634 4.17 -9.42 12.95
C LYS A 634 3.37 -10.67 12.64
N ARG A 635 2.28 -10.95 13.38
CA ARG A 635 1.43 -12.13 13.14
C ARG A 635 0.77 -12.04 11.76
N LEU A 636 0.19 -10.89 11.42
CA LEU A 636 -0.44 -10.67 10.12
C LEU A 636 0.56 -10.81 8.96
N PHE A 637 1.79 -10.30 9.11
CA PHE A 637 2.84 -10.43 8.10
C PHE A 637 3.34 -11.88 7.97
N SER A 638 3.50 -12.59 9.11
CA SER A 638 3.85 -14.02 9.12
C SER A 638 2.79 -14.84 8.37
N GLU A 639 1.51 -14.53 8.58
CA GLU A 639 0.40 -15.17 7.91
C GLU A 639 0.41 -14.88 6.40
N TRP A 640 0.62 -13.62 6.03
CA TRP A 640 0.74 -13.24 4.62
C TRP A 640 1.88 -13.98 3.91
N LYS A 641 3.06 -14.08 4.55
CA LYS A 641 4.17 -14.89 4.03
C LYS A 641 3.75 -16.36 3.88
N ARG A 642 3.10 -16.93 4.91
CA ARG A 642 2.69 -18.34 4.92
C ARG A 642 1.74 -18.63 3.76
N GLN A 643 0.70 -17.82 3.61
CA GLN A 643 -0.27 -17.94 2.51
C GLN A 643 0.45 -17.94 1.16
N VAL A 644 1.34 -16.97 0.93
CA VAL A 644 2.08 -16.84 -0.33
C VAL A 644 3.02 -18.02 -0.59
N ASP A 645 3.69 -18.55 0.44
CA ASP A 645 4.49 -19.77 0.28
C ASP A 645 3.62 -20.97 -0.14
N ARG A 646 2.41 -21.12 0.43
CA ARG A 646 1.46 -22.16 0.01
C ARG A 646 0.98 -21.95 -1.41
N GLU A 647 0.64 -20.73 -1.78
CA GLU A 647 0.20 -20.39 -3.13
C GLU A 647 1.26 -20.77 -4.18
N VAL A 648 2.52 -20.37 -3.99
CA VAL A 648 3.60 -20.70 -4.96
C VAL A 648 3.80 -22.21 -5.08
N ARG A 649 3.72 -22.95 -3.96
CA ARG A 649 3.81 -24.42 -3.98
C ARG A 649 2.62 -25.04 -4.71
N GLY A 650 1.43 -24.51 -4.48
CA GLY A 650 0.20 -24.94 -5.11
C GLY A 650 0.21 -24.73 -6.61
N GLU A 651 0.66 -23.56 -7.07
CA GLU A 651 0.83 -23.25 -8.50
C GLU A 651 1.82 -24.20 -9.17
N ARG A 652 2.95 -24.47 -8.50
CA ARG A 652 3.94 -25.43 -9.00
C ARG A 652 3.38 -26.85 -9.07
N ALA A 653 2.72 -27.32 -8.00
CA ALA A 653 2.12 -28.64 -7.96
C ALA A 653 1.01 -28.79 -9.01
N MET A 654 0.19 -27.76 -9.21
CA MET A 654 -0.84 -27.74 -10.25
C MET A 654 -0.24 -27.83 -11.66
N ALA A 655 0.90 -27.18 -11.91
CA ALA A 655 1.59 -27.22 -13.19
C ALA A 655 2.32 -28.57 -13.44
N GLU A 656 2.76 -29.25 -12.38
CA GLU A 656 3.44 -30.55 -12.46
C GLU A 656 2.44 -31.74 -12.52
N LEU A 657 1.21 -31.57 -12.04
CA LEU A 657 0.17 -32.60 -12.04
C LEU A 657 -0.27 -32.98 -13.46
N ALA A 658 -0.47 -34.28 -13.72
CA ALA A 658 -1.10 -34.70 -14.95
C ALA A 658 -2.56 -34.23 -15.00
N PRO A 659 -3.11 -33.85 -16.17
CA PRO A 659 -4.49 -33.38 -16.26
C PRO A 659 -5.52 -34.35 -15.65
N LEU A 660 -5.30 -35.66 -15.81
CA LEU A 660 -6.19 -36.69 -15.24
C LEU A 660 -6.19 -36.72 -13.71
N ASP A 661 -5.08 -36.36 -13.07
CA ASP A 661 -4.97 -36.31 -11.60
C ASP A 661 -5.53 -34.99 -11.04
N LEU A 662 -5.56 -33.92 -11.86
CA LEU A 662 -6.11 -32.62 -11.49
C LEU A 662 -7.64 -32.60 -11.58
N LEU A 663 -8.24 -33.37 -12.51
CA LEU A 663 -9.69 -33.40 -12.74
C LEU A 663 -10.52 -33.74 -11.48
N PRO A 664 -10.17 -34.77 -10.66
CA PRO A 664 -10.92 -35.04 -9.43
C PRO A 664 -10.89 -33.87 -8.44
N ILE A 665 -9.75 -33.21 -8.29
CA ILE A 665 -9.60 -32.06 -7.39
C ILE A 665 -10.45 -30.89 -7.89
N LEU A 666 -10.38 -30.59 -9.19
CA LEU A 666 -11.22 -29.55 -9.80
C LEU A 666 -12.71 -29.87 -9.65
N ALA A 667 -13.12 -31.12 -9.89
CA ALA A 667 -14.52 -31.53 -9.76
C ALA A 667 -15.05 -31.33 -8.33
N GLU A 668 -14.24 -31.65 -7.32
CA GLU A 668 -14.60 -31.42 -5.91
C GLU A 668 -14.75 -29.92 -5.60
N GLU A 669 -13.80 -29.07 -6.02
CA GLU A 669 -13.86 -27.63 -5.77
C GLU A 669 -14.99 -26.94 -6.55
N VAL A 670 -15.26 -27.36 -7.80
CA VAL A 670 -16.40 -26.90 -8.59
C VAL A 670 -17.71 -27.30 -7.91
N SER A 671 -17.84 -28.55 -7.44
CA SER A 671 -19.03 -29.00 -6.72
C SER A 671 -19.26 -28.16 -5.46
N ALA A 672 -18.21 -27.86 -4.70
CA ALA A 672 -18.31 -27.02 -3.51
C ALA A 672 -18.72 -25.57 -3.86
N ALA A 673 -18.18 -25.01 -4.93
CA ALA A 673 -18.57 -23.68 -5.40
C ALA A 673 -20.02 -23.63 -5.89
N MET A 674 -20.48 -24.67 -6.59
CA MET A 674 -21.88 -24.82 -6.99
C MET A 674 -22.80 -24.91 -5.78
N ASP A 675 -22.45 -25.69 -4.77
CA ASP A 675 -23.21 -25.79 -3.52
C ASP A 675 -23.28 -24.44 -2.80
N ASN A 676 -22.17 -23.70 -2.73
CA ASN A 676 -22.11 -22.36 -2.13
C ASN A 676 -22.95 -21.32 -2.89
N ALA A 677 -23.12 -21.48 -4.20
CA ALA A 677 -24.01 -20.63 -5.01
C ALA A 677 -25.49 -20.96 -4.79
N GLY A 678 -25.84 -22.01 -4.04
CA GLY A 678 -27.22 -22.47 -3.84
C GLY A 678 -27.61 -23.66 -4.73
N GLY A 679 -26.64 -24.38 -5.30
CA GLY A 679 -26.83 -25.56 -6.15
C GLY A 679 -26.75 -25.25 -7.65
N THR A 680 -26.93 -26.29 -8.47
CA THR A 680 -26.74 -26.25 -9.93
C THR A 680 -27.62 -25.21 -10.63
N GLU A 681 -28.87 -25.04 -10.18
CA GLU A 681 -29.79 -24.06 -10.78
C GLU A 681 -29.30 -22.63 -10.53
N ALA A 682 -28.98 -22.28 -9.28
CA ALA A 682 -28.47 -20.97 -8.93
C ALA A 682 -27.12 -20.68 -9.60
N TRP A 683 -26.22 -21.68 -9.66
CA TRP A 683 -24.97 -21.60 -10.41
C TRP A 683 -25.19 -21.27 -11.89
N SER A 684 -26.19 -21.88 -12.53
CA SER A 684 -26.51 -21.61 -13.94
C SER A 684 -27.20 -20.27 -14.18
N MET A 685 -27.66 -19.60 -13.13
CA MET A 685 -28.19 -18.23 -13.17
C MET A 685 -27.14 -17.15 -12.89
N LEU A 686 -25.91 -17.53 -12.51
CA LEU A 686 -24.83 -16.56 -12.33
C LEU A 686 -24.57 -15.80 -13.62
N THR A 687 -24.34 -14.50 -13.49
CA THR A 687 -23.85 -13.65 -14.58
C THR A 687 -22.44 -14.09 -14.98
N ASN A 688 -21.98 -13.65 -16.16
CA ASN A 688 -20.62 -13.99 -16.61
C ASN A 688 -19.56 -13.45 -15.66
N GLU A 689 -19.78 -12.25 -15.11
CA GLU A 689 -18.91 -11.63 -14.12
C GLU A 689 -18.85 -12.46 -12.83
N GLU A 690 -20.00 -12.89 -12.30
CA GLU A 690 -20.05 -13.75 -11.11
C GLU A 690 -19.43 -15.14 -11.36
N LEU A 691 -19.62 -15.69 -12.57
CA LEU A 691 -19.03 -16.96 -12.96
C LEU A 691 -17.50 -16.85 -13.06
N ASP A 692 -16.97 -15.74 -13.59
CA ASP A 692 -15.53 -15.46 -13.64
C ASP A 692 -14.95 -15.32 -12.22
N GLU A 693 -15.62 -14.59 -11.32
CA GLU A 693 -15.23 -14.48 -9.91
C GLU A 693 -15.24 -15.86 -9.23
N ALA A 694 -16.28 -16.67 -9.47
CA ALA A 694 -16.38 -18.02 -8.92
C ALA A 694 -15.29 -18.95 -9.47
N ASN A 695 -14.98 -18.87 -10.77
CA ASN A 695 -13.89 -19.63 -11.39
C ASN A 695 -12.51 -19.23 -10.83
N MET A 696 -12.28 -17.93 -10.59
CA MET A 696 -11.07 -17.45 -9.92
C MET A 696 -10.98 -17.99 -8.49
N ALA A 697 -12.09 -18.00 -7.74
CA ALA A 697 -12.15 -18.56 -6.39
C ALA A 697 -11.88 -20.08 -6.38
N ILE A 698 -12.46 -20.84 -7.30
CA ILE A 698 -12.19 -22.29 -7.47
C ILE A 698 -10.70 -22.52 -7.73
N ARG A 699 -10.11 -21.79 -8.69
CA ARG A 699 -8.68 -21.90 -9.00
C ARG A 699 -7.82 -21.62 -7.77
N GLN A 700 -8.15 -20.58 -7.00
CA GLN A 700 -7.43 -20.23 -5.79
C GLN A 700 -7.58 -21.31 -4.70
N SER A 701 -8.76 -21.94 -4.58
CA SER A 701 -8.99 -23.05 -3.65
C SER A 701 -8.13 -24.27 -4.02
N VAL A 702 -8.12 -24.66 -5.30
CA VAL A 702 -7.27 -25.74 -5.83
C VAL A 702 -5.79 -25.46 -5.53
N ILE A 703 -5.31 -24.25 -5.84
CA ILE A 703 -3.93 -23.83 -5.54
C ILE A 703 -3.65 -23.95 -4.04
N THR A 704 -4.53 -23.44 -3.19
CA THR A 704 -4.36 -23.49 -1.72
C THR A 704 -4.28 -24.94 -1.23
N ARG A 705 -5.18 -25.80 -1.68
CA ARG A 705 -5.23 -27.22 -1.32
C ARG A 705 -3.96 -27.96 -1.76
N LEU A 706 -3.54 -27.79 -3.01
CA LEU A 706 -2.31 -28.38 -3.52
C LEU A 706 -1.07 -27.83 -2.80
N GLY A 707 -1.09 -26.55 -2.45
CA GLY A 707 -0.03 -25.88 -1.69
C GLY A 707 0.15 -26.43 -0.29
N GLU A 708 -0.95 -26.63 0.44
CA GLU A 708 -0.93 -27.26 1.77
C GLU A 708 -0.51 -28.72 1.71
N ALA A 709 -1.01 -29.49 0.73
CA ALA A 709 -0.56 -30.87 0.53
C ALA A 709 0.94 -30.94 0.22
N SER A 710 1.43 -30.06 -0.65
CA SER A 710 2.86 -29.96 -1.01
C SER A 710 3.72 -29.56 0.18
N TYR A 711 3.25 -28.62 1.01
CA TYR A 711 3.95 -28.27 2.24
C TYR A 711 3.94 -29.41 3.25
N ALA A 712 2.81 -30.11 3.43
CA ALA A 712 2.69 -31.25 4.33
C ALA A 712 3.61 -32.41 3.93
N ALA A 713 3.91 -32.56 2.64
CA ALA A 713 4.84 -33.56 2.12
C ALA A 713 6.32 -33.21 2.34
N LEU A 714 6.66 -31.98 2.71
CA LEU A 714 8.06 -31.58 2.94
C LEU A 714 8.70 -32.30 4.13
N PRO A 715 10.02 -32.57 4.07
CA PRO A 715 10.81 -32.90 5.24
C PRO A 715 10.67 -31.83 6.34
N GLU A 716 10.77 -32.25 7.61
CA GLU A 716 10.59 -31.35 8.74
C GLU A 716 11.57 -30.15 8.75
N ALA A 717 12.81 -30.36 8.33
CA ALA A 717 13.80 -29.28 8.20
C ALA A 717 13.37 -28.22 7.17
N ASP A 718 12.81 -28.65 6.04
CA ASP A 718 12.34 -27.74 4.99
C ASP A 718 11.04 -27.04 5.39
N LYS A 719 10.17 -27.71 6.16
CA LYS A 719 8.98 -27.08 6.77
C LYS A 719 9.37 -25.95 7.72
N GLN A 720 10.37 -26.20 8.57
CA GLN A 720 10.90 -25.20 9.50
C GLN A 720 11.48 -24.00 8.74
N LEU A 721 12.23 -24.24 7.66
CA LEU A 721 12.79 -23.17 6.84
C LEU A 721 11.70 -22.38 6.10
N ALA A 722 10.72 -23.06 5.49
CA ALA A 722 9.62 -22.41 4.79
C ALA A 722 8.74 -21.56 5.71
N SER A 723 8.54 -22.03 6.95
CA SER A 723 7.78 -21.32 8.00
C SER A 723 8.62 -20.36 8.84
N LEU A 724 9.93 -20.23 8.57
CA LEU A 724 10.81 -19.37 9.34
C LEU A 724 10.39 -17.90 9.16
N PHE A 725 10.01 -17.27 10.27
CA PHE A 725 9.75 -15.84 10.35
C PHE A 725 10.18 -15.30 11.72
N VAL A 726 11.41 -14.80 11.79
CA VAL A 726 12.04 -14.30 13.01
C VAL A 726 11.50 -12.93 13.36
N HIS A 727 11.15 -12.71 14.63
CA HIS A 727 10.80 -11.39 15.14
C HIS A 727 11.85 -10.96 16.16
N ALA A 728 12.43 -9.78 15.95
CA ALA A 728 13.31 -9.16 16.92
C ALA A 728 12.73 -7.80 17.34
N GLY A 729 12.44 -7.70 18.64
CA GLY A 729 11.85 -6.51 19.24
C GLY A 729 12.90 -5.48 19.68
N CYS A 730 12.58 -4.18 19.61
CA CYS A 730 13.43 -3.13 20.18
C CYS A 730 13.50 -3.21 21.71
N CYS A 731 14.68 -3.49 22.28
CA CYS A 731 14.85 -3.68 23.73
C CYS A 731 14.85 -2.40 24.57
N MET A 732 14.89 -1.19 23.98
CA MET A 732 15.38 0.00 24.68
C MET A 732 14.34 1.07 25.05
N HIS A 733 13.04 0.91 24.74
CA HIS A 733 12.01 1.93 25.04
C HIS A 733 10.90 1.48 26.01
N LYS A 734 11.19 0.54 26.93
CA LYS A 734 10.20 -0.02 27.87
C LYS A 734 9.54 1.00 28.80
N GLU A 735 10.20 2.09 29.16
CA GLU A 735 9.68 3.01 30.19
C GLU A 735 8.66 4.03 29.66
N LEU A 736 8.70 4.37 28.37
CA LEU A 736 7.76 5.33 27.76
C LEU A 736 6.43 4.68 27.31
N ASN A 737 6.40 3.36 27.14
CA ASN A 737 5.24 2.61 26.66
C ASN A 737 4.47 1.85 27.76
N ALA A 738 4.92 1.88 29.02
CA ALA A 738 4.29 1.13 30.11
C ALA A 738 2.89 1.67 30.51
N VAL A 739 2.55 2.89 30.09
CA VAL A 739 1.26 3.54 30.40
C VAL A 739 0.57 3.99 29.11
N LYS A 740 0.44 3.10 28.12
CA LYS A 740 -0.71 3.19 27.20
C LYS A 740 -1.88 2.45 27.84
N GLY A 741 -2.49 3.08 28.84
CA GLY A 741 -3.77 2.65 29.38
C GLY A 741 -4.87 3.07 28.42
N GLY A 742 -5.34 2.12 27.62
CA GLY A 742 -6.57 2.20 26.84
C GLY A 742 -7.40 0.97 27.18
#